data_AF-A0A1I5PIC6-F1
#
_entry.id   AF-A0A1I5PIC6-F1
#
_cell.length_a   1.000
_cell.length_b   1.000
_cell.length_c   1.000
_cell.angle_alpha   90.00
_cell.angle_beta   90.00
_cell.angle_gamma   90.00
#
_symmetry.space_group_name_H-M   'P 1'
#
loop_
_entity.id
_entity.type
_entity.pdbx_description
1 polymer ?
#
loop_
_entity_poly.entity_id
_entity_poly.type
_entity_poly.pdbx_seq_one_letter_code
_entity_poly.pdbx_strand_id
1 'polypeptide(L)'
;MPDPNAASQLLLQHMQSASLVIDPIHDRILHANPACCALLGWPLDELLAQRASRLWAHDLGALVTFTEEVQVRGNAWRDGLGLLHRDGERLEVEIEGSRLEHDGTILLGLLIQQRRRLDALRGLAEAERYQRQGLLEWQGVERIFRQFERQNQLILGAAGEGIYGVNRNGETTFVNPAAERILGWRADDLIGHNIHDLIHHHHPDGSTYDGHTCPIYAAFNDGEVHQVADEVFWNKAGKPIPVDYTSTPLRDDGELVGAVVVFRDISERLETERRLRQALREVQQLKQRLELENAYLQEEIRGEYAQHDLVGRSAAMQQVIHQIELVAPTGANVLITGESGTGKELIARAIHDNSGRSRRPLIRVNCAAVPRELFESEFFGHIRGAFTGALNDRVGRFELADGGTLFLDEVGEIPLELQSKLLRVLQEQQLERVGDTRTRQVDVRVIAATNRDLRQEVRAGRFREDLYFRLNVFPIESAPLRQRPEDIPPLAQHFLSRACRQLNRPEPSLRLADIQRLQAYSWPGNIRELENLIERAVIISPGTRLRLDLPNDNGNEAPSQPPVEQEMRIFTQGEQRRQMRENLIAALTACAGRISGKDGAARLLELKPTTLRSRLESFAIDPRDYRPGRSQPRRYETSQTPR
;
A
#
# COMPACT_ATOMS: atom_id res chain seq x y z
N MET A 1 -11.89 -116.11 17.80
CA MET A 1 -12.54 -115.11 16.94
C MET A 1 -14.03 -115.42 16.94
N PRO A 2 -14.93 -114.43 17.05
CA PRO A 2 -16.36 -114.70 16.88
C PRO A 2 -16.58 -115.29 15.48
N ASP A 3 -17.46 -116.28 15.39
CA ASP A 3 -17.86 -116.90 14.12
C ASP A 3 -18.33 -115.78 13.15
N PRO A 4 -17.69 -115.58 11.99
CA PRO A 4 -18.07 -114.54 11.02
C PRO A 4 -19.55 -114.59 10.62
N ASN A 5 -20.16 -115.78 10.68
CA ASN A 5 -21.59 -115.96 10.42
C ASN A 5 -22.46 -115.33 11.51
N ALA A 6 -22.04 -115.40 12.79
CA ALA A 6 -22.78 -114.80 13.90
C ALA A 6 -22.74 -113.27 13.85
N ALA A 7 -21.61 -112.67 13.48
CA ALA A 7 -21.49 -111.20 13.34
C ALA A 7 -22.31 -110.66 12.16
N SER A 8 -22.33 -111.37 11.03
CA SER A 8 -23.13 -111.01 9.87
C SER A 8 -24.63 -111.09 10.16
N GLN A 9 -25.07 -112.12 10.88
CA GLN A 9 -26.46 -112.23 11.34
C GLN A 9 -26.84 -111.12 12.31
N LEU A 10 -25.95 -110.74 13.22
CA LEU A 10 -26.21 -109.67 14.20
C LEU A 10 -26.31 -108.29 13.54
N LEU A 11 -25.47 -108.01 12.53
CA LEU A 11 -25.59 -106.80 11.72
C LEU A 11 -26.94 -106.74 11.02
N LEU A 12 -27.31 -107.80 10.29
CA LEU A 12 -28.59 -107.87 9.57
C LEU A 12 -29.79 -107.70 10.53
N GLN A 13 -29.75 -108.32 11.70
CA GLN A 13 -30.80 -108.20 12.72
C GLN A 13 -30.99 -106.76 13.25
N HIS A 14 -29.92 -105.97 13.32
CA HIS A 14 -29.96 -104.60 13.86
C HIS A 14 -29.96 -103.49 12.81
N MET A 15 -29.89 -103.81 11.51
CA MET A 15 -30.03 -102.80 10.46
C MET A 15 -31.42 -102.15 10.50
N GLN A 16 -31.45 -100.82 10.45
CA GLN A 16 -32.71 -100.06 10.39
C GLN A 16 -33.35 -100.09 9.00
N SER A 17 -32.55 -100.32 7.95
CA SER A 17 -33.06 -100.49 6.59
C SER A 17 -33.64 -101.90 6.42
N ALA A 18 -34.81 -101.99 5.77
CA ALA A 18 -35.40 -103.28 5.45
C ALA A 18 -34.52 -104.00 4.41
N SER A 19 -34.15 -105.25 4.68
CA SER A 19 -33.36 -106.08 3.77
C SER A 19 -33.98 -107.45 3.53
N LEU A 20 -33.93 -107.92 2.28
CA LEU A 20 -34.51 -109.18 1.83
C LEU A 20 -33.53 -109.91 0.90
N VAL A 21 -33.37 -111.22 1.05
CA VAL A 21 -32.62 -112.06 0.11
C VAL A 21 -33.58 -113.00 -0.58
N ILE A 22 -33.57 -112.99 -1.91
CA ILE A 22 -34.44 -113.84 -2.73
C ILE A 22 -33.62 -114.73 -3.67
N ASP A 23 -34.15 -115.91 -3.94
CA ASP A 23 -33.77 -116.75 -5.07
C ASP A 23 -34.72 -116.43 -6.23
N PRO A 24 -34.26 -115.66 -7.23
CA PRO A 24 -35.11 -115.26 -8.35
C PRO A 24 -35.45 -116.43 -9.29
N ILE A 25 -34.67 -117.50 -9.33
CA ILE A 25 -34.88 -118.64 -10.25
C ILE A 25 -35.98 -119.55 -9.72
N HIS A 26 -35.96 -119.83 -8.42
CA HIS A 26 -36.95 -120.71 -7.79
C HIS A 26 -38.13 -119.96 -7.16
N ASP A 27 -38.16 -118.63 -7.29
CA ASP A 27 -39.20 -117.74 -6.75
C ASP A 27 -39.38 -117.88 -5.23
N ARG A 28 -38.26 -117.88 -4.50
CA ARG A 28 -38.23 -118.09 -3.03
C ARG A 28 -37.63 -116.90 -2.30
N ILE A 29 -38.12 -116.67 -1.09
CA ILE A 29 -37.49 -115.74 -0.15
C ILE A 29 -36.61 -116.57 0.78
N LEU A 30 -35.32 -116.25 0.82
CA LEU A 30 -34.33 -117.00 1.59
C LEU A 30 -34.04 -116.35 2.95
N HIS A 31 -34.09 -115.03 3.01
CA HIS A 31 -33.83 -114.30 4.25
C HIS A 31 -34.57 -112.96 4.27
N ALA A 32 -35.01 -112.52 5.44
CA ALA A 32 -35.49 -111.17 5.68
C ALA A 32 -35.02 -110.70 7.05
N ASN A 33 -34.64 -109.43 7.18
CA ASN A 33 -34.31 -108.87 8.49
C ASN A 33 -35.56 -108.37 9.23
N PRO A 34 -35.47 -108.07 10.55
CA PRO A 34 -36.61 -107.59 11.33
C PRO A 34 -37.24 -106.31 10.77
N ALA A 35 -36.43 -105.39 10.23
CA ALA A 35 -36.92 -104.16 9.60
C ALA A 35 -37.76 -104.46 8.34
N CYS A 36 -37.40 -105.47 7.54
CA CYS A 36 -38.17 -105.93 6.39
C CYS A 36 -39.48 -106.61 6.80
N CYS A 37 -39.42 -107.45 7.84
CA CYS A 37 -40.62 -108.08 8.41
C CYS A 37 -41.60 -107.01 8.93
N ALA A 38 -41.11 -106.00 9.65
CA ALA A 38 -41.91 -104.88 10.13
C ALA A 38 -42.46 -104.01 8.99
N LEU A 39 -41.67 -103.78 7.94
CA LEU A 39 -42.08 -103.03 6.77
C LEU A 39 -43.21 -103.73 5.99
N LEU A 40 -43.11 -105.04 5.82
CA LEU A 40 -44.07 -105.83 5.03
C LEU A 40 -45.25 -106.36 5.87
N GLY A 41 -45.15 -106.31 7.20
CA GLY A 41 -46.19 -106.77 8.13
C GLY A 41 -46.26 -108.29 8.32
N TRP A 42 -45.26 -109.03 7.82
CA TRP A 42 -45.21 -110.49 7.92
C TRP A 42 -44.24 -110.93 9.03
N PRO A 43 -44.60 -111.90 9.89
CA PRO A 43 -43.61 -112.58 10.71
C PRO A 43 -42.64 -113.37 9.82
N LEU A 44 -41.38 -113.48 10.24
CA LEU A 44 -40.29 -114.03 9.41
C LEU A 44 -40.64 -115.40 8.82
N ASP A 45 -41.16 -116.32 9.63
CA ASP A 45 -41.47 -117.69 9.20
C ASP A 45 -42.56 -117.72 8.11
N GLU A 46 -43.58 -116.86 8.21
CA GLU A 46 -44.64 -116.76 7.19
C GLU A 46 -44.12 -116.07 5.92
N LEU A 47 -43.22 -115.09 6.06
CA LEU A 47 -42.62 -114.38 4.93
C LEU A 47 -41.74 -115.30 4.10
N LEU A 48 -40.91 -116.13 4.75
CA LEU A 48 -40.05 -117.12 4.08
C LEU A 48 -40.86 -118.20 3.34
N ALA A 49 -42.11 -118.45 3.76
CA ALA A 49 -43.02 -119.36 3.08
C ALA A 49 -43.72 -118.74 1.85
N GLN A 50 -43.65 -117.42 1.65
CA GLN A 50 -44.20 -116.78 0.46
C GLN A 50 -43.27 -116.91 -0.75
N ARG A 51 -43.86 -116.78 -1.94
CA ARG A 51 -43.12 -116.58 -3.18
C ARG A 51 -42.58 -115.15 -3.24
N ALA A 52 -41.36 -114.97 -3.74
CA ALA A 52 -40.77 -113.64 -3.88
C ALA A 52 -41.64 -112.76 -4.79
N SER A 53 -42.09 -113.31 -5.92
CA SER A 53 -43.00 -112.68 -6.89
C SER A 53 -44.29 -112.14 -6.26
N ARG A 54 -44.81 -112.78 -5.20
CA ARG A 54 -46.02 -112.34 -4.51
C ARG A 54 -45.84 -110.98 -3.86
N LEU A 55 -44.65 -110.66 -3.36
CA LEU A 55 -44.38 -109.36 -2.74
C LEU A 55 -44.47 -108.22 -3.75
N TRP A 56 -44.28 -108.47 -5.05
CA TRP A 56 -44.43 -107.48 -6.11
C TRP A 56 -45.57 -107.83 -7.06
N ALA A 57 -46.66 -108.44 -6.56
CA ALA A 57 -47.75 -108.93 -7.40
C ALA A 57 -48.31 -107.87 -8.39
N HIS A 58 -48.26 -106.58 -8.02
CA HIS A 58 -48.72 -105.47 -8.88
C HIS A 58 -47.66 -104.97 -9.87
N ASP A 59 -46.38 -105.28 -9.66
CA ASP A 59 -45.25 -104.74 -10.44
C ASP A 59 -44.27 -105.85 -10.89
N LEU A 60 -44.76 -107.06 -11.14
CA LEU A 60 -43.96 -108.23 -11.50
C LEU A 60 -43.04 -107.99 -12.71
N GLY A 61 -43.54 -107.33 -13.75
CA GLY A 61 -42.72 -107.01 -14.93
C GLY A 61 -41.52 -106.11 -14.59
N ALA A 62 -41.74 -105.12 -13.72
CA ALA A 62 -40.68 -104.23 -13.27
C ALA A 62 -39.70 -104.92 -12.33
N LEU A 63 -40.17 -105.85 -11.49
CA LEU A 63 -39.32 -106.73 -10.69
C LEU A 63 -38.41 -107.58 -11.59
N VAL A 64 -38.96 -108.26 -12.61
CA VAL A 64 -38.17 -109.11 -13.51
C VAL A 64 -37.05 -108.31 -14.17
N THR A 65 -37.36 -107.17 -14.79
CA THR A 65 -36.34 -106.30 -15.40
C THR A 65 -35.30 -105.82 -14.38
N PHE A 66 -35.73 -105.48 -13.16
CA PHE A 66 -34.81 -105.07 -12.11
C PHE A 66 -33.89 -106.24 -11.67
N THR A 67 -34.43 -107.44 -11.51
CA THR A 67 -33.63 -108.62 -11.15
C THR A 67 -32.64 -109.01 -12.25
N GLU A 68 -33.02 -108.92 -13.52
CA GLU A 68 -32.11 -109.11 -14.66
C GLU A 68 -31.01 -108.04 -14.67
N GLU A 69 -31.36 -106.78 -14.42
CA GLU A 69 -30.40 -105.69 -14.35
C GLU A 69 -29.36 -105.93 -13.25
N VAL A 70 -29.79 -106.32 -12.04
CA VAL A 70 -28.88 -106.65 -10.95
C VAL A 70 -28.02 -107.87 -11.29
N GLN A 71 -28.58 -108.90 -11.95
CA GLN A 71 -27.80 -110.08 -12.35
C GLN A 71 -26.70 -109.74 -13.36
N VAL A 72 -26.98 -108.85 -14.33
CA VAL A 72 -26.03 -108.43 -15.37
C VAL A 72 -25.00 -107.44 -14.83
N ARG A 73 -25.43 -106.42 -14.08
CA ARG A 73 -24.57 -105.31 -13.62
C ARG A 73 -23.92 -105.54 -12.26
N GLY A 74 -24.40 -106.51 -11.48
CA GLY A 74 -23.96 -106.77 -10.12
C GLY A 74 -24.71 -105.96 -9.05
N ASN A 75 -25.16 -104.75 -9.37
CA ASN A 75 -26.08 -103.96 -8.54
C ASN A 75 -27.01 -103.10 -9.40
N ALA A 76 -28.14 -102.68 -8.84
CA ALA A 76 -29.04 -101.72 -9.46
C ALA A 76 -29.87 -100.99 -8.39
N TRP A 77 -30.34 -99.81 -8.73
CA TRP A 77 -31.21 -99.02 -7.88
C TRP A 77 -32.48 -98.64 -8.64
N ARG A 78 -33.63 -98.67 -7.96
CA ARG A 78 -34.91 -98.33 -8.57
C ARG A 78 -35.86 -97.69 -7.57
N ASP A 79 -36.42 -96.56 -7.96
CA ASP A 79 -37.55 -95.92 -7.28
C ASP A 79 -38.88 -96.35 -7.91
N GLY A 80 -39.94 -96.34 -7.10
CA GLY A 80 -41.32 -96.54 -7.56
C GLY A 80 -41.74 -97.99 -7.77
N LEU A 81 -41.02 -98.97 -7.22
CA LEU A 81 -41.49 -100.36 -7.17
C LEU A 81 -42.51 -100.49 -6.04
N GLY A 82 -43.68 -101.07 -6.32
CA GLY A 82 -44.70 -101.35 -5.32
C GLY A 82 -44.47 -102.69 -4.65
N LEU A 83 -44.33 -102.67 -3.33
CA LEU A 83 -44.33 -103.86 -2.48
C LEU A 83 -45.70 -104.06 -1.83
N LEU A 84 -46.15 -105.30 -1.77
CA LEU A 84 -47.42 -105.66 -1.16
C LEU A 84 -47.22 -105.96 0.34
N HIS A 85 -47.88 -105.17 1.18
CA HIS A 85 -48.00 -105.43 2.62
C HIS A 85 -48.91 -106.64 2.89
N ARG A 86 -48.79 -107.28 4.07
CA ARG A 86 -49.64 -108.41 4.49
C ARG A 86 -51.14 -108.13 4.35
N ASP A 87 -51.55 -106.90 4.65
CA ASP A 87 -52.94 -106.45 4.62
C ASP A 87 -53.44 -106.06 3.22
N GLY A 88 -52.59 -106.21 2.19
CA GLY A 88 -52.92 -105.89 0.80
C GLY A 88 -52.65 -104.44 0.37
N GLU A 89 -52.11 -103.60 1.27
CA GLU A 89 -51.68 -102.24 0.94
C GLU A 89 -50.44 -102.27 0.02
N ARG A 90 -50.44 -101.42 -1.02
CA ARG A 90 -49.26 -101.21 -1.88
C ARG A 90 -48.37 -100.14 -1.26
N LEU A 91 -47.18 -100.55 -0.83
CA LEU A 91 -46.14 -99.66 -0.33
C LEU A 91 -45.27 -99.21 -1.49
N GLU A 92 -45.20 -97.89 -1.73
CA GLU A 92 -44.21 -97.32 -2.64
C GLU A 92 -42.84 -97.31 -1.97
N VAL A 93 -41.91 -98.04 -2.58
CA VAL A 93 -40.56 -98.21 -2.05
C VAL A 93 -39.49 -97.87 -3.07
N GLU A 94 -38.36 -97.45 -2.53
CA GLU A 94 -37.09 -97.37 -3.21
C GLU A 94 -36.31 -98.66 -2.89
N ILE A 95 -35.85 -99.36 -3.94
CA ILE A 95 -35.16 -100.66 -3.82
C ILE A 95 -33.76 -100.56 -4.42
N GLU A 96 -32.77 -100.96 -3.64
CA GLU A 96 -31.40 -101.17 -4.09
C GLU A 96 -31.09 -102.68 -4.06
N GLY A 97 -30.70 -103.23 -5.19
CA GLY A 97 -30.44 -104.66 -5.37
C GLY A 97 -28.96 -104.92 -5.62
N SER A 98 -28.46 -106.01 -5.06
CA SER A 98 -27.10 -106.51 -5.26
C SER A 98 -27.11 -108.02 -5.55
N ARG A 99 -26.24 -108.45 -6.45
CA ARG A 99 -26.04 -109.86 -6.81
C ARG A 99 -25.19 -110.54 -5.75
N LEU A 100 -25.68 -111.67 -5.25
CA LEU A 100 -25.00 -112.53 -4.28
C LEU A 100 -24.74 -113.90 -4.95
N GLU A 101 -23.61 -114.53 -4.67
CA GLU A 101 -23.29 -115.88 -5.16
C GLU A 101 -23.03 -116.84 -3.99
N HIS A 102 -23.70 -117.98 -3.97
CA HIS A 102 -23.55 -119.00 -2.92
C HIS A 102 -23.69 -120.40 -3.51
N ASP A 103 -22.68 -121.27 -3.29
CA ASP A 103 -22.63 -122.66 -3.77
C ASP A 103 -23.03 -122.83 -5.25
N GLY A 104 -22.54 -121.92 -6.10
CA GLY A 104 -22.83 -121.91 -7.55
C GLY A 104 -24.21 -121.38 -7.95
N THR A 105 -25.01 -120.89 -7.00
CA THR A 105 -26.34 -120.31 -7.22
C THR A 105 -26.29 -118.78 -7.07
N ILE A 106 -26.98 -118.06 -7.96
CA ILE A 106 -27.10 -116.59 -7.92
C ILE A 106 -28.33 -116.20 -7.12
N LEU A 107 -28.13 -115.43 -6.05
CA LEU A 107 -29.15 -114.87 -5.17
C LEU A 107 -29.17 -113.33 -5.31
N LEU A 108 -30.25 -112.69 -4.85
CA LEU A 108 -30.38 -111.23 -4.87
C LEU A 108 -30.60 -110.69 -3.46
N GLY A 109 -29.72 -109.81 -3.01
CA GLY A 109 -29.89 -109.03 -1.79
C GLY A 109 -30.52 -107.68 -2.11
N LEU A 110 -31.66 -107.39 -1.49
CA LEU A 110 -32.45 -106.18 -1.70
C LEU A 110 -32.47 -105.35 -0.42
N LEU A 111 -32.16 -104.06 -0.52
CA LEU A 111 -32.41 -103.04 0.49
C LEU A 111 -33.63 -102.23 0.07
N ILE A 112 -34.57 -102.04 0.99
CA ILE A 112 -35.90 -101.49 0.73
C ILE A 112 -36.12 -100.31 1.68
N GLN A 113 -36.53 -99.16 1.14
CA GLN A 113 -36.85 -97.96 1.91
C GLN A 113 -38.21 -97.37 1.51
N GLN A 114 -39.00 -96.89 2.48
CA GLN A 114 -40.26 -96.20 2.18
C GLN A 114 -40.01 -94.76 1.75
N ARG A 115 -40.61 -94.37 0.62
CA ARG A 115 -40.45 -93.04 0.02
C ARG A 115 -40.92 -91.89 0.91
N ARG A 116 -42.09 -92.02 1.55
CA ARG A 116 -42.68 -90.97 2.41
C ARG A 116 -41.74 -90.50 3.53
N ARG A 117 -40.90 -91.38 4.06
CA ARG A 117 -39.96 -91.05 5.14
C ARG A 117 -38.80 -90.18 4.65
N LEU A 118 -38.34 -90.39 3.42
CA LEU A 118 -37.25 -89.60 2.82
C LEU A 118 -37.71 -88.19 2.47
N ASP A 119 -38.92 -88.03 1.94
CA ASP A 119 -39.46 -86.73 1.56
C ASP A 119 -39.68 -85.81 2.78
N ALA A 120 -40.13 -86.36 3.91
CA ALA A 120 -40.32 -85.59 5.15
C ALA A 120 -39.01 -84.99 5.69
N LEU A 121 -37.90 -85.74 5.62
CA LEU A 121 -36.58 -85.26 6.05
C LEU A 121 -36.03 -84.17 5.14
N ARG A 122 -36.29 -84.26 3.82
CA ARG A 122 -35.88 -83.24 2.85
C ARG A 122 -36.61 -81.91 3.09
N GLY A 123 -37.92 -81.94 3.37
CA GLY A 123 -38.71 -80.74 3.63
C GLY A 123 -38.23 -79.92 4.85
N LEU A 124 -37.83 -80.59 5.94
CA LEU A 124 -37.29 -79.91 7.13
C LEU A 124 -35.99 -79.14 6.85
N ALA A 125 -35.09 -79.73 6.05
CA ALA A 125 -33.80 -79.12 5.70
C ALA A 125 -33.93 -77.91 4.75
N GLU A 126 -35.02 -77.82 3.98
CA GLU A 126 -35.31 -76.66 3.14
C GLU A 126 -35.86 -75.48 3.93
N ALA A 127 -36.76 -75.74 4.89
CA ALA A 127 -37.33 -74.70 5.76
C ALA A 127 -36.25 -73.94 6.56
N GLU A 128 -35.26 -74.66 7.10
CA GLU A 128 -34.16 -74.06 7.87
C GLU A 128 -33.27 -73.12 7.02
N ARG A 129 -33.09 -73.44 5.72
CA ARG A 129 -32.29 -72.62 4.80
C ARG A 129 -32.95 -71.28 4.48
N TYR A 130 -34.26 -71.25 4.26
CA TYR A 130 -34.99 -70.01 3.98
C TYR A 130 -34.92 -69.01 5.15
N GLN A 131 -35.04 -69.49 6.39
CA GLN A 131 -35.01 -68.62 7.57
C GLN A 131 -33.65 -67.93 7.76
N ARG A 132 -32.55 -68.63 7.47
CA ARG A 132 -31.19 -68.09 7.60
C ARG A 132 -30.87 -67.04 6.54
N GLN A 133 -31.43 -67.19 5.34
CA GLN A 133 -31.22 -66.25 4.24
C GLN A 133 -31.91 -64.90 4.50
N GLY A 134 -33.17 -64.90 4.95
CA GLY A 134 -33.88 -63.65 5.26
C GLY A 134 -33.23 -62.81 6.36
N LEU A 135 -32.58 -63.46 7.34
CA LEU A 135 -31.87 -62.77 8.44
C LEU A 135 -30.60 -62.05 7.96
N LEU A 136 -29.89 -62.63 6.98
CA LEU A 136 -28.70 -62.03 6.39
C LEU A 136 -29.02 -60.83 5.49
N GLU A 137 -30.12 -60.90 4.74
CA GLU A 137 -30.60 -59.79 3.89
C GLU A 137 -30.94 -58.56 4.73
N TRP A 138 -31.63 -58.76 5.85
CA TRP A 138 -32.03 -57.66 6.75
C TRP A 138 -30.83 -56.94 7.36
N GLN A 139 -29.82 -57.69 7.81
CA GLN A 139 -28.57 -57.13 8.32
C GLN A 139 -27.77 -56.38 7.23
N GLY A 140 -27.90 -56.81 5.97
CA GLY A 140 -27.31 -56.11 4.82
C GLY A 140 -27.94 -54.73 4.63
N VAL A 141 -29.27 -54.64 4.63
CA VAL A 141 -30.01 -53.38 4.47
C VAL A 141 -29.70 -52.39 5.60
N GLU A 142 -29.71 -52.83 6.85
CA GLU A 142 -29.39 -51.96 8.01
C GLU A 142 -27.97 -51.37 7.91
N ARG A 143 -27.00 -52.18 7.46
CA ARG A 143 -25.61 -51.75 7.30
C ARG A 143 -25.48 -50.70 6.20
N ILE A 144 -26.14 -50.90 5.05
CA ILE A 144 -26.14 -49.95 3.94
C ILE A 144 -26.73 -48.61 4.40
N PHE A 145 -27.86 -48.65 5.11
CA PHE A 145 -28.50 -47.44 5.62
C PHE A 145 -27.58 -46.64 6.56
N ARG A 146 -26.97 -47.29 7.56
CA ARG A 146 -26.01 -46.63 8.46
C ARG A 146 -24.79 -46.07 7.74
N GLN A 147 -24.30 -46.77 6.72
CA GLN A 147 -23.17 -46.30 5.93
C GLN A 147 -23.54 -45.05 5.13
N PHE A 148 -24.71 -45.03 4.51
CA PHE A 148 -25.23 -43.89 3.77
C PHE A 148 -25.41 -42.66 4.67
N GLU A 149 -26.03 -42.84 5.84
CA GLU A 149 -26.24 -41.77 6.82
C GLU A 149 -24.92 -41.16 7.30
N ARG A 150 -23.94 -42.02 7.65
CA ARG A 150 -22.60 -41.58 8.05
C ARG A 150 -21.89 -40.82 6.93
N GLN A 151 -22.01 -41.28 5.68
CA GLN A 151 -21.39 -40.61 4.54
C GLN A 151 -21.98 -39.22 4.31
N ASN A 152 -23.30 -39.07 4.40
CA ASN A 152 -23.96 -37.77 4.26
C ASN A 152 -23.57 -36.79 5.38
N GLN A 153 -23.48 -37.27 6.63
CA GLN A 153 -23.00 -36.44 7.75
C GLN A 153 -21.56 -35.96 7.55
N LEU A 154 -20.67 -36.81 7.00
CA LEU A 154 -19.30 -36.41 6.71
C LEU A 154 -19.22 -35.34 5.61
N ILE A 155 -20.04 -35.44 4.57
CA ILE A 155 -20.13 -34.44 3.49
C ILE A 155 -20.63 -33.10 4.05
N LEU A 156 -21.74 -33.12 4.78
CA LEU A 156 -22.32 -31.91 5.36
C LEU A 156 -21.43 -31.28 6.44
N GLY A 157 -20.70 -32.09 7.21
CA GLY A 157 -19.78 -31.65 8.25
C GLY A 157 -18.47 -31.04 7.73
N ALA A 158 -18.05 -31.40 6.51
CA ALA A 158 -16.86 -30.83 5.87
C ALA A 158 -17.14 -29.48 5.17
N ALA A 159 -18.41 -29.14 4.92
CA ALA A 159 -18.78 -27.89 4.28
C ALA A 159 -18.44 -26.68 5.17
N GLY A 160 -17.74 -25.70 4.58
CA GLY A 160 -17.46 -24.42 5.25
C GLY A 160 -18.65 -23.46 5.25
N GLU A 161 -19.57 -23.64 4.31
CA GLU A 161 -20.79 -22.86 4.15
C GLU A 161 -21.94 -23.45 4.98
N GLY A 162 -22.81 -22.57 5.46
CA GLY A 162 -24.01 -22.98 6.17
C GLY A 162 -25.00 -23.57 5.19
N ILE A 163 -25.55 -24.74 5.51
CA ILE A 163 -26.53 -25.45 4.69
C ILE A 163 -27.72 -25.79 5.58
N TYR A 164 -28.92 -25.44 5.14
CA TYR A 164 -30.15 -25.93 5.75
C TYR A 164 -31.19 -26.28 4.70
N GLY A 165 -32.10 -27.16 5.05
CA GLY A 165 -33.27 -27.51 4.25
C GLY A 165 -34.55 -27.00 4.89
N VAL A 166 -35.53 -26.67 4.06
CA VAL A 166 -36.90 -26.34 4.48
C VAL A 166 -37.91 -27.19 3.71
N ASN A 167 -39.02 -27.55 4.35
CA ASN A 167 -40.15 -28.23 3.69
C ASN A 167 -41.09 -27.22 3.00
N ARG A 168 -42.19 -27.70 2.41
CA ARG A 168 -43.23 -26.85 1.78
C ARG A 168 -43.87 -25.81 2.71
N ASN A 169 -43.81 -26.00 4.03
CA ASN A 169 -44.36 -25.07 5.03
C ASN A 169 -43.32 -24.05 5.50
N GLY A 170 -42.09 -24.10 4.97
CA GLY A 170 -40.97 -23.26 5.42
C GLY A 170 -40.32 -23.72 6.72
N GLU A 171 -40.71 -24.90 7.23
CA GLU A 171 -40.14 -25.48 8.45
C GLU A 171 -38.79 -26.14 8.13
N THR A 172 -37.81 -25.90 8.99
CA THR A 172 -36.46 -26.44 8.82
C THR A 172 -36.46 -27.96 8.95
N THR A 173 -35.92 -28.67 7.95
CA THR A 173 -35.83 -30.14 7.94
C THR A 173 -34.45 -30.67 8.31
N PHE A 174 -33.41 -29.92 7.97
CA PHE A 174 -32.03 -30.24 8.36
C PHE A 174 -31.19 -28.97 8.43
N VAL A 175 -30.11 -29.02 9.21
CA VAL A 175 -29.11 -27.95 9.34
C VAL A 175 -27.73 -28.62 9.46
N ASN A 176 -26.71 -28.10 8.76
CA ASN A 176 -25.35 -28.59 8.90
C ASN A 176 -24.59 -27.88 10.04
N PRO A 177 -23.46 -28.44 10.51
CA PRO A 177 -22.68 -27.84 11.59
C PRO A 177 -22.13 -26.44 11.30
N ALA A 178 -21.92 -26.07 10.03
CA ALA A 178 -21.47 -24.73 9.67
C ALA A 178 -22.59 -23.68 9.87
N ALA A 179 -23.84 -24.02 9.50
CA ALA A 179 -24.98 -23.15 9.73
C ALA A 179 -25.23 -22.92 11.22
N GLU A 180 -25.11 -23.95 12.06
CA GLU A 180 -25.19 -23.81 13.53
C GLU A 180 -24.14 -22.82 14.07
N ARG A 181 -22.89 -22.92 13.60
CA ARG A 181 -21.80 -22.01 14.02
C ARG A 181 -22.02 -20.58 13.57
N ILE A 182 -22.45 -20.36 12.32
CA ILE A 182 -22.65 -19.01 11.77
C ILE A 182 -23.86 -18.35 12.44
N LEU A 183 -24.99 -19.05 12.52
CA LEU A 183 -26.25 -18.51 13.05
C LEU A 183 -26.33 -18.55 14.58
N GLY A 184 -25.46 -19.29 15.25
CA GLY A 184 -25.45 -19.44 16.72
C GLY A 184 -26.63 -20.23 17.29
N TRP A 185 -27.37 -20.94 16.44
CA TRP A 185 -28.47 -21.81 16.81
C TRP A 185 -28.02 -23.27 16.80
N ARG A 186 -28.64 -24.12 17.62
CA ARG A 186 -28.48 -25.58 17.50
C ARG A 186 -29.49 -26.13 16.50
N ALA A 187 -29.14 -27.22 15.82
CA ALA A 187 -30.01 -27.89 14.87
C ALA A 187 -31.36 -28.27 15.53
N ASP A 188 -31.32 -28.79 16.76
CA ASP A 188 -32.51 -29.14 17.54
C ASP A 188 -33.45 -27.94 17.83
N ASP A 189 -32.90 -26.71 17.86
CA ASP A 189 -33.69 -25.49 18.07
C ASP A 189 -34.33 -24.99 16.76
N LEU A 190 -33.76 -25.35 15.60
CA LEU A 190 -34.21 -24.88 14.29
C LEU A 190 -35.14 -25.88 13.59
N ILE A 191 -34.86 -27.18 13.74
CA ILE A 191 -35.63 -28.25 13.09
C ILE A 191 -37.09 -28.17 13.54
N GLY A 192 -38.00 -28.28 12.58
CA GLY A 192 -39.44 -28.18 12.78
C GLY A 192 -40.00 -26.77 12.98
N HIS A 193 -39.14 -25.75 13.05
CA HIS A 193 -39.56 -24.35 13.17
C HIS A 193 -39.39 -23.62 11.84
N ASN A 194 -40.22 -22.61 11.61
CA ASN A 194 -40.09 -21.75 10.44
C ASN A 194 -38.80 -20.92 10.55
N ILE A 195 -37.88 -21.11 9.60
CA ILE A 195 -36.55 -20.50 9.68
C ILE A 195 -36.58 -18.99 9.39
N HIS A 196 -37.52 -18.52 8.57
CA HIS A 196 -37.64 -17.09 8.23
C HIS A 196 -37.88 -16.25 9.47
N ASP A 197 -38.77 -16.70 10.34
CA ASP A 197 -39.11 -16.00 11.59
C ASP A 197 -37.94 -15.93 12.56
N LEU A 198 -36.96 -16.83 12.44
CA LEU A 198 -35.81 -16.93 13.34
C LEU A 198 -34.59 -16.17 12.85
N ILE A 199 -34.30 -16.20 11.53
CA ILE A 199 -33.05 -15.69 10.99
C ILE A 199 -33.22 -14.65 9.87
N HIS A 200 -34.43 -14.43 9.37
CA HIS A 200 -34.67 -13.58 8.20
C HIS A 200 -35.92 -12.68 8.34
N HIS A 201 -36.23 -12.29 9.57
CA HIS A 201 -37.47 -11.58 9.94
C HIS A 201 -37.47 -10.05 9.66
N HIS A 202 -36.29 -9.44 9.46
CA HIS A 202 -36.13 -7.99 9.35
C HIS A 202 -35.01 -7.64 8.37
N HIS A 203 -35.19 -6.56 7.62
CA HIS A 203 -34.16 -5.94 6.79
C HIS A 203 -33.11 -5.19 7.65
N PRO A 204 -31.95 -4.85 7.07
CA PRO A 204 -30.91 -4.08 7.76
C PRO A 204 -31.36 -2.70 8.27
N ASP A 205 -32.41 -2.13 7.67
CA ASP A 205 -33.00 -0.84 8.05
C ASP A 205 -34.04 -0.94 9.18
N GLY A 206 -34.32 -2.17 9.65
CA GLY A 206 -35.28 -2.46 10.72
C GLY A 206 -36.72 -2.65 10.25
N SER A 207 -37.00 -2.61 8.94
CA SER A 207 -38.32 -2.98 8.42
C SER A 207 -38.53 -4.50 8.48
N THR A 208 -39.77 -4.93 8.71
CA THR A 208 -40.13 -6.36 8.80
C THR A 208 -40.13 -7.01 7.42
N TYR A 209 -39.53 -8.19 7.32
CA TYR A 209 -39.50 -8.98 6.09
C TYR A 209 -40.69 -9.95 6.10
N ASP A 210 -41.62 -9.83 5.14
CA ASP A 210 -42.75 -10.75 5.06
C ASP A 210 -42.29 -12.13 4.54
N GLY A 211 -42.63 -13.17 5.30
CA GLY A 211 -42.33 -14.56 4.99
C GLY A 211 -42.86 -14.99 3.62
N HIS A 212 -43.99 -14.46 3.16
CA HIS A 212 -44.53 -14.82 1.83
C HIS A 212 -43.73 -14.25 0.65
N THR A 213 -42.93 -13.21 0.90
CA THR A 213 -42.09 -12.55 -0.11
C THR A 213 -40.61 -12.85 0.05
N CYS A 214 -40.27 -13.77 0.95
CA CYS A 214 -38.90 -14.14 1.22
C CYS A 214 -38.23 -14.77 -0.02
N PRO A 215 -37.12 -14.22 -0.54
CA PRO A 215 -36.44 -14.77 -1.70
C PRO A 215 -35.85 -16.16 -1.44
N ILE A 216 -35.66 -16.53 -0.16
CA ILE A 216 -35.32 -17.91 0.23
C ILE A 216 -36.40 -18.89 -0.27
N TYR A 217 -37.68 -18.50 -0.22
CA TYR A 217 -38.81 -19.29 -0.67
C TYR A 217 -39.18 -19.06 -2.14
N ALA A 218 -38.54 -18.13 -2.85
CA ALA A 218 -38.78 -17.93 -4.28
C ALA A 218 -38.53 -19.22 -5.07
N ALA A 219 -37.45 -19.95 -4.74
CA ALA A 219 -37.13 -21.25 -5.32
C ALA A 219 -38.22 -22.32 -5.11
N PHE A 220 -39.01 -22.18 -4.03
CA PHE A 220 -40.18 -23.03 -3.81
C PHE A 220 -41.37 -22.63 -4.71
N ASN A 221 -41.57 -21.34 -4.94
CA ASN A 221 -42.71 -20.85 -5.71
C ASN A 221 -42.59 -21.07 -7.22
N ASP A 222 -41.39 -20.89 -7.79
CA ASP A 222 -41.14 -21.03 -9.22
C ASP A 222 -40.38 -22.32 -9.60
N GLY A 223 -39.78 -23.00 -8.62
CA GLY A 223 -39.00 -24.20 -8.86
C GLY A 223 -37.67 -23.95 -9.56
N GLU A 224 -37.16 -22.71 -9.52
CA GLU A 224 -35.87 -22.30 -10.06
C GLU A 224 -34.83 -22.05 -8.95
N VAL A 225 -33.55 -21.94 -9.33
CA VAL A 225 -32.46 -21.65 -8.39
C VAL A 225 -32.33 -20.14 -8.22
N HIS A 226 -32.34 -19.66 -6.98
CA HIS A 226 -32.20 -18.24 -6.66
C HIS A 226 -30.88 -17.97 -5.96
N GLN A 227 -30.11 -17.02 -6.48
CA GLN A 227 -28.89 -16.51 -5.87
C GLN A 227 -29.11 -15.09 -5.40
N VAL A 228 -28.84 -14.83 -4.12
CA VAL A 228 -28.99 -13.52 -3.49
C VAL A 228 -27.68 -13.16 -2.83
N ALA A 229 -27.21 -11.95 -3.12
CA ALA A 229 -25.98 -11.40 -2.56
C ALA A 229 -26.29 -10.21 -1.66
N ASP A 230 -25.40 -9.92 -0.72
CA ASP A 230 -25.46 -8.78 0.20
C ASP A 230 -26.71 -8.74 1.11
N GLU A 231 -27.29 -9.90 1.43
CA GLU A 231 -28.43 -10.00 2.35
C GLU A 231 -27.96 -10.14 3.80
N VAL A 232 -28.88 -10.11 4.77
CA VAL A 232 -28.55 -10.20 6.20
C VAL A 232 -29.37 -11.29 6.87
N PHE A 233 -28.68 -12.22 7.53
CA PHE A 233 -29.28 -13.16 8.47
C PHE A 233 -29.05 -12.71 9.91
N TRP A 234 -30.02 -12.96 10.77
CA TRP A 234 -29.96 -12.65 12.19
C TRP A 234 -29.59 -13.89 12.98
N ASN A 235 -28.56 -13.77 13.82
CA ASN A 235 -28.15 -14.87 14.68
C ASN A 235 -29.02 -14.96 15.95
N LYS A 236 -28.87 -16.03 16.74
CA LYS A 236 -29.62 -16.23 18.00
C LYS A 236 -29.50 -15.08 19.01
N ALA A 237 -28.42 -14.31 18.95
CA ALA A 237 -28.17 -13.15 19.81
C ALA A 237 -28.78 -11.84 19.25
N GLY A 238 -29.45 -11.87 18.11
CA GLY A 238 -30.00 -10.70 17.42
C GLY A 238 -28.95 -9.84 16.73
N LYS A 239 -27.77 -10.37 16.43
CA LYS A 239 -26.74 -9.66 15.64
C LYS A 239 -26.95 -9.95 14.14
N PRO A 240 -26.93 -8.92 13.27
CA PRO A 240 -26.98 -9.11 11.83
C PRO A 240 -25.65 -9.67 11.32
N ILE A 241 -25.74 -10.66 10.43
CA ILE A 241 -24.64 -11.32 9.72
C ILE A 241 -24.89 -11.11 8.23
N PRO A 242 -24.02 -10.36 7.52
CA PRO A 242 -24.12 -10.24 6.09
C PRO A 242 -23.78 -11.58 5.43
N VAL A 243 -24.63 -12.02 4.51
CA VAL A 243 -24.52 -13.31 3.84
C VAL A 243 -24.77 -13.21 2.34
N ASP A 244 -24.06 -14.05 1.59
CA ASP A 244 -24.44 -14.44 0.23
C ASP A 244 -25.08 -15.82 0.33
N TYR A 245 -26.23 -16.06 -0.31
CA TYR A 245 -26.88 -17.37 -0.29
C TYR A 245 -27.48 -17.80 -1.62
N THR A 246 -27.63 -19.11 -1.77
CA THR A 246 -28.28 -19.77 -2.90
C THR A 246 -29.37 -20.69 -2.39
N SER A 247 -30.60 -20.52 -2.88
CA SER A 247 -31.74 -21.41 -2.61
C SER A 247 -31.99 -22.31 -3.81
N THR A 248 -31.92 -23.62 -3.60
CA THR A 248 -32.09 -24.66 -4.63
C THR A 248 -33.32 -25.52 -4.31
N PRO A 249 -34.27 -25.69 -5.24
CA PRO A 249 -35.46 -26.51 -5.01
C PRO A 249 -35.10 -27.99 -4.86
N LEU A 250 -35.69 -28.66 -3.87
CA LEU A 250 -35.54 -30.09 -3.62
C LEU A 250 -36.73 -30.83 -4.20
N ARG A 251 -36.49 -31.76 -5.14
CA ARG A 251 -37.54 -32.57 -5.79
C ARG A 251 -37.37 -34.05 -5.44
N ASP A 252 -38.47 -34.72 -5.16
CA ASP A 252 -38.57 -36.17 -4.96
C ASP A 252 -39.63 -36.73 -5.91
N ASP A 253 -39.29 -37.72 -6.72
CA ASP A 253 -40.15 -38.27 -7.79
C ASP A 253 -40.86 -37.24 -8.69
N GLY A 254 -40.22 -36.09 -8.92
CA GLY A 254 -40.74 -34.99 -9.74
C GLY A 254 -41.64 -34.01 -8.99
N GLU A 255 -42.00 -34.30 -7.74
CA GLU A 255 -42.69 -33.38 -6.86
C GLU A 255 -41.70 -32.50 -6.08
N LEU A 256 -41.98 -31.20 -6.01
CA LEU A 256 -41.19 -30.28 -5.19
C LEU A 256 -41.47 -30.54 -3.71
N VAL A 257 -40.50 -30.98 -2.91
CA VAL A 257 -40.69 -31.30 -1.49
C VAL A 257 -40.24 -30.16 -0.57
N GLY A 258 -39.35 -29.29 -1.06
CA GLY A 258 -38.80 -28.20 -0.27
C GLY A 258 -37.71 -27.44 -1.01
N ALA A 259 -36.82 -26.81 -0.25
CA ALA A 259 -35.63 -26.15 -0.78
C ALA A 259 -34.42 -26.38 0.13
N VAL A 260 -33.23 -26.39 -0.47
CA VAL A 260 -31.94 -26.40 0.22
C VAL A 260 -31.29 -25.04 0.03
N VAL A 261 -30.94 -24.40 1.13
CA VAL A 261 -30.28 -23.09 1.15
C VAL A 261 -28.84 -23.29 1.57
N VAL A 262 -27.92 -22.80 0.74
CA VAL A 262 -26.48 -22.73 1.04
C VAL A 262 -26.13 -21.26 1.21
N PHE A 263 -25.53 -20.88 2.33
CA PHE A 263 -25.18 -19.49 2.63
C PHE A 263 -23.77 -19.36 3.21
N ARG A 264 -23.17 -18.20 2.98
CA ARG A 264 -21.81 -17.87 3.40
C ARG A 264 -21.77 -16.54 4.12
N ASP A 265 -21.15 -16.50 5.29
CA ASP A 265 -20.83 -15.26 6.00
C ASP A 265 -19.77 -14.45 5.22
N ILE A 266 -20.11 -13.22 4.84
CA ILE A 266 -19.25 -12.31 4.08
C ILE A 266 -18.71 -11.14 4.93
N SER A 267 -18.86 -11.20 6.26
CA SER A 267 -18.39 -10.16 7.19
C SER A 267 -16.91 -9.81 6.98
N GLU A 268 -16.05 -10.84 6.92
CA GLU A 268 -14.60 -10.66 6.74
C GLU A 268 -14.26 -10.06 5.37
N ARG A 269 -15.00 -10.43 4.31
CA ARG A 269 -14.85 -9.88 2.96
C ARG A 269 -15.13 -8.37 2.96
N LEU A 270 -16.25 -7.98 3.55
CA LEU A 270 -16.67 -6.57 3.61
C LEU A 270 -15.73 -5.72 4.48
N GLU A 271 -15.26 -6.25 5.60
CA GLU A 271 -14.26 -5.56 6.43
C GLU A 271 -12.94 -5.35 5.69
N THR A 272 -12.46 -6.39 5.00
CA THR A 272 -11.21 -6.33 4.22
C THR A 272 -11.33 -5.31 3.09
N GLU A 273 -12.46 -5.29 2.38
CA GLU A 273 -12.71 -4.33 1.31
C GLU A 273 -12.75 -2.89 1.83
N ARG A 274 -13.40 -2.65 2.98
CA ARG A 274 -13.41 -1.32 3.63
C ARG A 274 -12.00 -0.88 4.01
N ARG A 275 -11.20 -1.75 4.62
CA ARG A 275 -9.80 -1.45 4.98
C ARG A 275 -8.95 -1.15 3.75
N LEU A 276 -9.09 -1.92 2.67
CA LEU A 276 -8.39 -1.69 1.42
C LEU A 276 -8.74 -0.32 0.81
N ARG A 277 -10.03 0.01 0.74
CA ARG A 277 -10.49 1.32 0.23
C ARG A 277 -9.94 2.48 1.06
N GLN A 278 -9.83 2.33 2.38
CA GLN A 278 -9.24 3.33 3.25
C GLN A 278 -7.72 3.50 3.00
N ALA A 279 -6.98 2.39 2.95
CA ALA A 279 -5.55 2.40 2.68
C ALA A 279 -5.21 3.02 1.31
N LEU A 280 -5.99 2.70 0.27
CA LEU A 280 -5.81 3.27 -1.07
C LEU A 280 -6.01 4.79 -1.09
N ARG A 281 -7.00 5.30 -0.35
CA ARG A 281 -7.21 6.76 -0.22
C ARG A 281 -6.02 7.45 0.45
N GLU A 282 -5.48 6.86 1.51
CA GLU A 282 -4.32 7.39 2.21
C GLU A 282 -3.07 7.42 1.32
N VAL A 283 -2.79 6.32 0.62
CA VAL A 283 -1.68 6.24 -0.35
C VAL A 283 -1.81 7.31 -1.44
N GLN A 284 -3.02 7.51 -1.96
CA GLN A 284 -3.27 8.52 -3.01
C GLN A 284 -3.03 9.95 -2.50
N GLN A 285 -3.44 10.26 -1.27
CA GLN A 285 -3.18 11.56 -0.64
C GLN A 285 -1.67 11.80 -0.42
N LEU A 286 -0.95 10.80 0.11
CA LEU A 286 0.48 10.88 0.32
C LEU A 286 1.24 11.06 -0.99
N LYS A 287 0.85 10.32 -2.04
CA LYS A 287 1.45 10.45 -3.38
C LYS A 287 1.28 11.87 -3.94
N GLN A 288 0.08 12.45 -3.85
CA GLN A 288 -0.15 13.82 -4.31
C GLN A 288 0.68 14.84 -3.54
N ARG A 289 0.81 14.69 -2.21
CA ARG A 289 1.67 15.56 -1.40
C ARG A 289 3.13 15.48 -1.84
N LEU A 290 3.64 14.25 -2.05
CA LEU A 290 5.00 13.99 -2.53
C LEU A 290 5.26 14.55 -3.93
N GLU A 291 4.28 14.48 -4.84
CA GLU A 291 4.40 15.05 -6.19
C GLU A 291 4.45 16.58 -6.17
N LEU A 292 3.61 17.22 -5.34
CA LEU A 292 3.63 18.68 -5.15
C LEU A 292 4.93 19.14 -4.49
N GLU A 293 5.40 18.42 -3.47
CA GLU A 293 6.67 18.68 -2.82
C GLU A 293 7.85 18.49 -3.77
N ASN A 294 7.86 17.42 -4.59
CA ASN A 294 8.88 17.24 -5.62
C ASN A 294 8.85 18.34 -6.67
N ALA A 295 7.67 18.74 -7.15
CA ALA A 295 7.56 19.81 -8.13
C ALA A 295 8.13 21.12 -7.57
N TYR A 296 7.78 21.45 -6.32
CA TYR A 296 8.30 22.62 -5.63
C TYR A 296 9.82 22.55 -5.41
N LEU A 297 10.32 21.43 -4.87
CA LEU A 297 11.75 21.21 -4.66
C LEU A 297 12.53 21.22 -5.97
N GLN A 298 11.99 20.66 -7.06
CA GLN A 298 12.63 20.73 -8.39
C GLN A 298 12.67 22.16 -8.93
N GLU A 299 11.64 22.96 -8.68
CA GLU A 299 11.61 24.37 -9.07
C GLU A 299 12.59 25.20 -8.21
N GLU A 300 12.74 24.87 -6.92
CA GLU A 300 13.73 25.46 -6.04
C GLU A 300 15.17 25.03 -6.41
N ILE A 301 15.40 23.75 -6.72
CA ILE A 301 16.69 23.20 -7.18
C ILE A 301 17.14 23.88 -8.48
N ARG A 302 16.20 24.14 -9.39
CA ARG A 302 16.46 24.88 -10.64
C ARG A 302 16.79 26.36 -10.40
N GLY A 303 16.47 26.90 -9.23
CA GLY A 303 16.65 28.31 -8.84
C GLY A 303 17.86 28.61 -7.94
N GLU A 304 19.05 28.09 -8.24
CA GLU A 304 20.34 28.45 -7.57
C GLU A 304 20.72 27.68 -6.29
N TYR A 305 20.72 26.34 -6.31
CA TYR A 305 21.48 25.58 -5.30
C TYR A 305 22.96 25.44 -5.68
N ALA A 306 23.75 26.48 -5.42
CA ALA A 306 25.17 26.31 -5.11
C ALA A 306 25.32 26.15 -3.58
N GLN A 307 26.35 25.45 -3.11
CA GLN A 307 26.73 25.42 -1.69
C GLN A 307 26.93 26.85 -1.17
N HIS A 308 26.10 27.30 -0.22
CA HIS A 308 26.28 28.59 0.44
C HIS A 308 26.41 28.36 1.95
N ASP A 309 27.63 28.15 2.42
CA ASP A 309 27.95 28.23 3.84
C ASP A 309 28.01 29.71 4.27
N LEU A 310 27.67 30.00 5.52
CA LEU A 310 27.87 31.34 6.10
C LEU A 310 29.38 31.62 6.21
N VAL A 311 29.90 32.51 5.37
CA VAL A 311 31.32 32.90 5.35
C VAL A 311 31.51 34.20 6.15
N GLY A 312 32.27 34.14 7.24
CA GLY A 312 32.67 35.30 8.02
C GLY A 312 33.34 34.95 9.35
N ARG A 313 34.19 35.85 9.84
CA ARG A 313 34.98 35.76 11.07
C ARG A 313 34.86 37.00 11.96
N SER A 314 34.15 38.03 11.53
CA SER A 314 33.88 39.24 12.32
C SER A 314 33.06 38.90 13.58
N ALA A 315 33.21 39.72 14.62
CA ALA A 315 32.42 39.57 15.85
C ALA A 315 30.91 39.63 15.58
N ALA A 316 30.48 40.48 14.63
CA ALA A 316 29.08 40.59 14.22
C ALA A 316 28.56 39.28 13.61
N MET A 317 29.35 38.63 12.74
CA MET A 317 28.96 37.34 12.17
C MET A 317 28.95 36.21 13.22
N GLN A 318 29.95 36.19 14.11
CA GLN A 318 30.00 35.20 15.19
C GLN A 318 28.81 35.33 16.14
N GLN A 319 28.36 36.55 16.42
CA GLN A 319 27.14 36.80 17.19
C GLN A 319 25.90 36.25 16.47
N VAL A 320 25.77 36.46 15.15
CA VAL A 320 24.67 35.91 14.36
C VAL A 320 24.70 34.38 14.40
N ILE A 321 25.86 33.75 14.21
CA ILE A 321 26.02 32.29 14.30
C ILE A 321 25.58 31.77 15.67
N HIS A 322 26.03 32.41 16.75
CA HIS A 322 25.61 32.03 18.10
C HIS A 322 24.10 32.18 18.32
N GLN A 323 23.49 33.26 17.81
CA GLN A 323 22.04 33.46 17.85
C GLN A 323 21.28 32.38 17.07
N ILE A 324 21.81 31.94 15.92
CA ILE A 324 21.26 30.83 15.14
C ILE A 324 21.29 29.54 15.96
N GLU A 325 22.42 29.21 16.58
CA GLU A 325 22.57 28.00 17.42
C GLU A 325 21.57 27.96 18.57
N LEU A 326 21.28 29.12 19.18
CA LEU A 326 20.31 29.23 20.27
C LEU A 326 18.85 29.05 19.79
N VAL A 327 18.49 29.65 18.66
CA VAL A 327 17.08 29.68 18.22
C VAL A 327 16.70 28.51 17.31
N ALA A 328 17.64 27.95 16.55
CA ALA A 328 17.40 26.86 15.60
C ALA A 328 16.72 25.63 16.23
N PRO A 329 17.10 25.12 17.42
CA PRO A 329 16.42 23.96 18.02
C PRO A 329 15.00 24.28 18.55
N THR A 330 14.62 25.56 18.62
CA THR A 330 13.31 25.99 19.12
C THR A 330 12.27 26.08 18.00
N GLY A 331 10.98 26.12 18.38
CA GLY A 331 9.87 26.42 17.45
C GLY A 331 9.54 27.91 17.32
N ALA A 332 10.37 28.81 17.88
CA ALA A 332 10.08 30.23 17.91
C ALA A 332 10.16 30.88 16.51
N ASN A 333 9.30 31.88 16.29
CA ASN A 333 9.38 32.73 15.10
C ASN A 333 10.62 33.62 15.18
N VAL A 334 11.31 33.76 14.05
CA VAL A 334 12.52 34.57 13.95
C VAL A 334 12.26 35.74 13.01
N LEU A 335 12.65 36.95 13.43
CA LEU A 335 12.64 38.13 12.57
C LEU A 335 14.07 38.56 12.25
N ILE A 336 14.45 38.44 10.98
CA ILE A 336 15.76 38.84 10.47
C ILE A 336 15.65 40.26 9.89
N THR A 337 16.36 41.20 10.48
CA THR A 337 16.40 42.60 10.02
C THR A 337 17.75 42.90 9.39
N GLY A 338 17.77 43.78 8.38
CA GLY A 338 19.01 44.22 7.76
C GLY A 338 18.83 44.71 6.33
N GLU A 339 19.80 45.47 5.83
CA GLU A 339 19.76 46.05 4.49
C GLU A 339 19.62 44.99 3.38
N SER A 340 19.24 45.42 2.17
CA SER A 340 19.22 44.51 1.03
C SER A 340 20.64 44.02 0.73
N GLY A 341 20.77 42.74 0.40
CA GLY A 341 22.05 42.12 0.04
C GLY A 341 22.96 41.76 1.22
N THR A 342 22.51 41.79 2.48
CA THR A 342 23.36 41.40 3.64
C THR A 342 23.46 39.90 3.90
N GLY A 343 22.67 39.08 3.19
CA GLY A 343 22.65 37.61 3.34
C GLY A 343 21.54 37.06 4.26
N LYS A 344 20.43 37.79 4.44
CA LYS A 344 19.30 37.36 5.29
C LYS A 344 18.73 35.97 4.94
N GLU A 345 18.72 35.63 3.66
CA GLU A 345 18.29 34.32 3.18
C GLU A 345 19.20 33.18 3.67
N LEU A 346 20.52 33.39 3.65
CA LEU A 346 21.48 32.40 4.16
C LEU A 346 21.34 32.21 5.67
N ILE A 347 21.05 33.28 6.40
CA ILE A 347 20.74 33.21 7.83
C ILE A 347 19.48 32.38 8.05
N ALA A 348 18.41 32.63 7.28
CA ALA A 348 17.16 31.87 7.40
C ALA A 348 17.35 30.37 7.09
N ARG A 349 18.13 30.04 6.05
CA ARG A 349 18.48 28.66 5.72
C ARG A 349 19.30 28.01 6.83
N ALA A 350 20.31 28.69 7.36
CA ALA A 350 21.12 28.18 8.47
C ALA A 350 20.27 27.90 9.73
N ILE A 351 19.25 28.71 10.02
CA ILE A 351 18.31 28.45 11.12
C ILE A 351 17.50 27.18 10.85
N HIS A 352 17.03 26.98 9.62
CA HIS A 352 16.28 25.79 9.24
C HIS A 352 17.15 24.52 9.32
N ASP A 353 18.35 24.56 8.76
CA ASP A 353 19.28 23.42 8.68
C ASP A 353 19.72 22.95 10.07
N ASN A 354 19.87 23.87 11.03
CA ASN A 354 20.20 23.57 12.42
C ASN A 354 18.98 23.26 13.31
N SER A 355 17.77 23.17 12.73
CA SER A 355 16.54 22.92 13.48
C SER A 355 16.13 21.45 13.51
N GLY A 356 15.19 21.12 14.41
CA GLY A 356 14.51 19.81 14.39
C GLY A 356 13.68 19.54 13.13
N ARG A 357 13.49 20.55 12.25
CA ARG A 357 12.76 20.45 10.98
C ARG A 357 13.67 20.43 9.75
N SER A 358 14.98 20.25 9.90
CA SER A 358 15.95 20.26 8.78
C SER A 358 15.74 19.19 7.70
N ARG A 359 14.99 18.13 8.02
CA ARG A 359 14.58 17.08 7.04
C ARG A 359 13.23 17.36 6.38
N ARG A 360 12.56 18.45 6.76
CA ARG A 360 11.25 18.88 6.24
C ARG A 360 11.46 20.06 5.28
N PRO A 361 10.50 20.38 4.41
CA PRO A 361 10.70 21.44 3.43
C PRO A 361 10.88 22.82 4.07
N LEU A 362 11.78 23.61 3.48
CA LEU A 362 11.90 25.05 3.68
C LEU A 362 11.20 25.76 2.52
N ILE A 363 9.93 26.12 2.71
CA ILE A 363 9.18 26.86 1.70
C ILE A 363 9.58 28.32 1.76
N ARG A 364 10.03 28.87 0.65
CA ARG A 364 10.46 30.27 0.53
C ARG A 364 9.49 31.08 -0.29
N VAL A 365 9.24 32.31 0.17
CA VAL A 365 8.37 33.28 -0.50
C VAL A 365 9.00 34.66 -0.42
N ASN A 366 9.27 35.26 -1.57
CA ASN A 366 9.61 36.68 -1.65
C ASN A 366 8.33 37.50 -1.79
N CYS A 367 7.93 38.21 -0.73
CA CYS A 367 6.69 38.96 -0.68
C CYS A 367 6.65 40.13 -1.69
N ALA A 368 7.79 40.69 -2.07
CA ALA A 368 7.86 41.78 -3.06
C ALA A 368 7.67 41.30 -4.50
N ALA A 369 7.96 40.03 -4.79
CA ALA A 369 7.81 39.46 -6.12
C ALA A 369 6.35 39.05 -6.42
N VAL A 370 5.50 38.94 -5.40
CA VAL A 370 4.12 38.48 -5.55
C VAL A 370 3.19 39.66 -5.85
N PRO A 371 2.45 39.66 -6.97
CA PRO A 371 1.46 40.69 -7.25
C PRO A 371 0.39 40.75 -6.14
N ARG A 372 -0.03 41.96 -5.76
CA ARG A 372 -1.00 42.18 -4.67
C ARG A 372 -2.27 41.34 -4.81
N GLU A 373 -2.80 41.24 -6.03
CA GLU A 373 -4.02 40.48 -6.35
C GLU A 373 -3.86 38.96 -6.19
N LEU A 374 -2.64 38.44 -6.34
CA LEU A 374 -2.34 37.01 -6.23
C LEU A 374 -1.81 36.63 -4.85
N PHE A 375 -1.52 37.62 -3.99
CA PHE A 375 -0.88 37.41 -2.69
C PHE A 375 -1.68 36.43 -1.82
N GLU A 376 -2.99 36.64 -1.72
CA GLU A 376 -3.85 35.78 -0.92
C GLU A 376 -3.90 34.33 -1.46
N SER A 377 -4.01 34.19 -2.78
CA SER A 377 -4.08 32.91 -3.48
C SER A 377 -2.77 32.12 -3.39
N GLU A 378 -1.61 32.78 -3.48
CA GLU A 378 -0.30 32.14 -3.32
C GLU A 378 -0.11 31.63 -1.88
N PHE A 379 -0.41 32.46 -0.88
CA PHE A 379 -0.13 32.13 0.53
C PHE A 379 -1.11 31.10 1.11
N PHE A 380 -2.41 31.29 0.88
CA PHE A 380 -3.47 30.50 1.50
C PHE A 380 -4.09 29.46 0.57
N GLY A 381 -3.84 29.54 -0.74
CA GLY A 381 -4.45 28.64 -1.73
C GLY A 381 -5.89 29.04 -2.07
N HIS A 382 -6.46 28.38 -3.08
CA HIS A 382 -7.84 28.62 -3.52
C HIS A 382 -8.51 27.34 -3.97
N ILE A 383 -9.84 27.33 -3.91
CA ILE A 383 -10.66 26.32 -4.59
C ILE A 383 -11.07 26.79 -5.98
N ARG A 384 -11.39 25.86 -6.86
CA ARG A 384 -11.93 26.16 -8.19
C ARG A 384 -13.15 27.08 -8.07
N GLY A 385 -13.17 28.14 -8.87
CA GLY A 385 -14.25 29.13 -8.90
C GLY A 385 -14.19 30.22 -7.83
N ALA A 386 -13.13 30.28 -7.01
CA ALA A 386 -12.98 31.31 -5.98
C ALA A 386 -12.85 32.75 -6.55
N PHE A 387 -12.30 32.91 -7.75
CA PHE A 387 -12.22 34.18 -8.48
C PHE A 387 -12.14 33.92 -9.99
N THR A 388 -12.26 34.98 -10.80
CA THR A 388 -12.15 34.91 -12.26
C THR A 388 -10.75 34.42 -12.67
N GLY A 389 -10.65 33.18 -13.17
CA GLY A 389 -9.38 32.54 -13.54
C GLY A 389 -8.98 31.35 -12.65
N ALA A 390 -9.69 31.09 -11.56
CA ALA A 390 -9.50 29.93 -10.70
C ALA A 390 -10.06 28.64 -11.35
N LEU A 391 -9.40 28.13 -12.40
CA LEU A 391 -9.84 26.96 -13.16
C LEU A 391 -9.71 25.63 -12.37
N ASN A 392 -8.74 25.57 -11.47
CA ASN A 392 -8.41 24.39 -10.66
C ASN A 392 -8.15 24.81 -9.21
N ASP A 393 -8.23 23.85 -8.29
CA ASP A 393 -7.79 24.04 -6.91
C ASP A 393 -6.27 24.25 -6.86
N ARG A 394 -5.80 25.12 -5.96
CA ARG A 394 -4.37 25.34 -5.72
C ARG A 394 -4.08 25.35 -4.22
N VAL A 395 -3.03 24.61 -3.86
CA VAL A 395 -2.50 24.56 -2.49
C VAL A 395 -1.65 25.81 -2.24
N GLY A 396 -1.86 26.46 -1.09
CA GLY A 396 -1.09 27.65 -0.68
C GLY A 396 0.27 27.32 -0.06
N ARG A 397 1.16 28.32 0.05
CA ARG A 397 2.49 28.17 0.64
C ARG A 397 2.47 27.70 2.11
N PHE A 398 1.46 28.11 2.89
CA PHE A 398 1.33 27.63 4.27
C PHE A 398 1.03 26.13 4.35
N GLU A 399 0.14 25.62 3.50
CA GLU A 399 -0.16 24.19 3.43
C GLU A 399 1.05 23.38 2.91
N LEU A 400 1.80 23.92 1.94
CA LEU A 400 3.04 23.29 1.48
C LEU A 400 4.12 23.23 2.57
N ALA A 401 4.14 24.21 3.47
CA ALA A 401 5.09 24.29 4.58
C ALA A 401 4.65 23.50 5.83
N ASP A 402 3.53 22.78 5.77
CA ASP A 402 3.00 22.03 6.91
C ASP A 402 3.99 20.97 7.42
N GLY A 403 4.28 21.03 8.72
CA GLY A 403 5.34 20.26 9.40
C GLY A 403 6.77 20.74 9.11
N GLY A 404 6.94 21.78 8.30
CA GLY A 404 8.22 22.33 7.84
C GLY A 404 8.46 23.77 8.32
N THR A 405 9.17 24.55 7.51
CA THR A 405 9.49 25.97 7.77
C THR A 405 9.07 26.84 6.59
N LEU A 406 8.46 27.99 6.87
CA LEU A 406 8.13 29.01 5.88
C LEU A 406 9.04 30.22 6.08
N PHE A 407 9.83 30.55 5.06
CA PHE A 407 10.64 31.75 5.00
C PHE A 407 9.92 32.85 4.22
N LEU A 408 9.60 33.94 4.91
CA LEU A 408 8.95 35.13 4.37
C LEU A 408 9.99 36.23 4.16
N ASP A 409 10.51 36.35 2.95
CA ASP A 409 11.39 37.45 2.61
C ASP A 409 10.58 38.71 2.29
N GLU A 410 11.11 39.86 2.71
CA GLU A 410 10.47 41.17 2.60
C GLU A 410 9.04 41.22 3.21
N VAL A 411 8.86 40.68 4.41
CA VAL A 411 7.54 40.63 5.12
C VAL A 411 6.86 41.99 5.31
N GLY A 412 7.64 43.08 5.22
CA GLY A 412 7.12 44.46 5.27
C GLY A 412 6.32 44.88 4.03
N GLU A 413 6.33 44.09 2.95
CA GLU A 413 5.57 44.34 1.72
C GLU A 413 4.17 43.72 1.75
N ILE A 414 3.83 42.94 2.78
CA ILE A 414 2.53 42.28 2.90
C ILE A 414 1.40 43.31 3.01
N PRO A 415 0.38 43.27 2.14
CA PRO A 415 -0.78 44.15 2.22
C PRO A 415 -1.45 44.12 3.59
N LEU A 416 -1.82 45.30 4.11
CA LEU A 416 -2.37 45.45 5.46
C LEU A 416 -3.61 44.56 5.71
N GLU A 417 -4.45 44.39 4.70
CA GLU A 417 -5.66 43.56 4.75
C GLU A 417 -5.37 42.05 4.93
N LEU A 418 -4.21 41.57 4.47
CA LEU A 418 -3.80 40.17 4.57
C LEU A 418 -3.02 39.87 5.86
N GLN A 419 -2.52 40.90 6.54
CA GLN A 419 -1.79 40.75 7.81
C GLN A 419 -2.65 40.10 8.91
N SER A 420 -3.96 40.31 8.90
CA SER A 420 -4.90 39.67 9.84
C SER A 420 -4.99 38.15 9.62
N LYS A 421 -5.03 37.69 8.36
CA LYS A 421 -5.04 36.27 8.01
C LYS A 421 -3.70 35.61 8.36
N LEU A 422 -2.60 36.29 8.09
CA LEU A 422 -1.27 35.82 8.50
C LEU A 422 -1.18 35.67 10.03
N LEU A 423 -1.68 36.66 10.77
CA LEU A 423 -1.73 36.60 12.23
C LEU A 423 -2.53 35.40 12.73
N ARG A 424 -3.68 35.11 12.12
CA ARG A 424 -4.52 33.95 12.45
C ARG A 424 -3.76 32.64 12.28
N VAL A 425 -3.04 32.47 11.17
CA VAL A 425 -2.19 31.29 10.96
C VAL A 425 -1.09 31.17 12.03
N LEU A 426 -0.44 32.29 12.37
CA LEU A 426 0.64 32.29 13.37
C LEU A 426 0.15 32.08 14.81
N GLN A 427 -1.09 32.45 15.14
CA GLN A 427 -1.66 32.34 16.49
C GLN A 427 -2.43 31.03 16.68
N GLU A 428 -3.34 30.73 15.75
CA GLU A 428 -4.29 29.62 15.85
C GLU A 428 -3.82 28.36 15.13
N GLN A 429 -2.76 28.44 14.32
CA GLN A 429 -2.31 27.35 13.43
C GLN A 429 -3.39 26.92 12.43
N GLN A 430 -4.32 27.83 12.11
CA GLN A 430 -5.46 27.56 11.24
C GLN A 430 -5.44 28.44 9.99
N LEU A 431 -5.82 27.85 8.86
CA LEU A 431 -6.02 28.58 7.60
C LEU A 431 -7.28 28.14 6.86
N GLU A 432 -7.80 29.03 6.03
CA GLU A 432 -8.91 28.81 5.11
C GLU A 432 -8.45 29.21 3.70
N ARG A 433 -8.74 28.37 2.70
CA ARG A 433 -8.45 28.70 1.30
C ARG A 433 -9.41 29.79 0.81
N VAL A 434 -8.99 30.58 -0.17
CA VAL A 434 -9.87 31.56 -0.81
C VAL A 434 -11.08 30.84 -1.43
N GLY A 435 -12.28 31.27 -1.06
CA GLY A 435 -13.55 30.68 -1.50
C GLY A 435 -13.98 29.43 -0.73
N ASP A 436 -13.18 28.94 0.22
CA ASP A 436 -13.48 27.76 1.03
C ASP A 436 -13.90 28.16 2.45
N THR A 437 -14.86 27.42 3.02
CA THR A 437 -15.31 27.61 4.42
C THR A 437 -14.66 26.61 5.37
N ARG A 438 -13.92 25.63 4.83
CA ARG A 438 -13.24 24.61 5.63
C ARG A 438 -11.93 25.16 6.23
N THR A 439 -11.93 25.26 7.54
CA THR A 439 -10.71 25.52 8.32
C THR A 439 -9.78 24.30 8.33
N ARG A 440 -8.48 24.54 8.11
CA ARG A 440 -7.41 23.52 8.09
C ARG A 440 -6.37 23.85 9.15
N GLN A 441 -5.94 22.85 9.91
CA GLN A 441 -4.85 22.96 10.87
C GLN A 441 -3.51 22.77 10.15
N VAL A 442 -2.52 23.61 10.45
CA VAL A 442 -1.16 23.56 9.89
C VAL A 442 -0.11 23.81 10.96
N ASP A 443 0.97 23.01 10.97
CA ASP A 443 2.09 23.21 11.87
C ASP A 443 3.30 23.81 11.14
N VAL A 444 3.40 25.13 11.10
CA VAL A 444 4.43 25.85 10.33
C VAL A 444 5.29 26.72 11.24
N ARG A 445 6.62 26.55 11.15
CA ARG A 445 7.59 27.46 11.75
C ARG A 445 7.82 28.62 10.79
N VAL A 446 7.75 29.86 11.27
CA VAL A 446 7.95 31.03 10.41
C VAL A 446 9.27 31.73 10.70
N ILE A 447 10.03 31.99 9.65
CA ILE A 447 11.20 32.87 9.65
C ILE A 447 10.85 34.03 8.73
N ALA A 448 10.85 35.26 9.23
CA ALA A 448 10.56 36.44 8.45
C ALA A 448 11.82 37.30 8.28
N ALA A 449 11.98 37.91 7.11
CA ALA A 449 13.05 38.86 6.84
C ALA A 449 12.51 40.19 6.30
N THR A 450 13.19 41.28 6.61
CA THR A 450 12.86 42.60 6.06
C THR A 450 14.05 43.56 6.10
N ASN A 451 14.06 44.51 5.17
CA ASN A 451 14.94 45.68 5.13
C ASN A 451 14.27 46.96 5.67
N ARG A 452 12.97 46.93 5.95
CA ARG A 452 12.21 48.07 6.50
C ARG A 452 12.26 48.05 8.02
N ASP A 453 12.18 49.22 8.63
CA ASP A 453 11.95 49.33 10.07
C ASP A 453 10.47 49.10 10.38
N LEU A 454 10.10 47.86 10.74
CA LEU A 454 8.71 47.51 11.03
C LEU A 454 8.11 48.34 12.17
N ARG A 455 8.91 48.82 13.13
CA ARG A 455 8.38 49.70 14.20
C ARG A 455 7.92 51.04 13.63
N GLN A 456 8.64 51.58 12.64
CA GLN A 456 8.20 52.78 11.92
C GLN A 456 6.98 52.50 11.07
N GLU A 457 6.91 51.34 10.39
CA GLU A 457 5.74 50.94 9.61
C GLU A 457 4.49 50.77 10.48
N VAL A 458 4.63 50.26 11.71
CA VAL A 458 3.54 50.21 12.70
C VAL A 458 3.08 51.61 13.09
N ARG A 459 4.00 52.52 13.41
CA ARG A 459 3.65 53.92 13.73
C ARG A 459 2.98 54.64 12.56
N ALA A 460 3.32 54.27 11.33
CA ALA A 460 2.74 54.81 10.12
C ALA A 460 1.41 54.13 9.71
N GLY A 461 0.92 53.16 10.48
CA GLY A 461 -0.34 52.44 10.21
C GLY A 461 -0.29 51.49 9.01
N ARG A 462 0.90 51.18 8.48
CA ARG A 462 1.11 50.27 7.33
C ARG A 462 1.40 48.83 7.72
N PHE A 463 1.70 48.61 8.99
CA PHE A 463 1.91 47.28 9.56
C PHE A 463 1.18 47.16 10.89
N ARG A 464 0.57 46.00 11.16
CA ARG A 464 -0.16 45.78 12.41
C ARG A 464 0.79 45.49 13.56
N GLU A 465 0.50 46.10 14.71
CA GLU A 465 1.29 45.94 15.92
C GLU A 465 1.25 44.50 16.47
N ASP A 466 0.08 43.86 16.44
CA ASP A 466 -0.12 42.48 16.90
C ASP A 466 0.72 41.47 16.09
N LEU A 467 0.74 41.60 14.77
CA LEU A 467 1.57 40.80 13.87
C LEU A 467 3.06 41.05 14.10
N TYR A 468 3.45 42.30 14.31
CA TYR A 468 4.86 42.64 14.60
C TYR A 468 5.37 41.89 15.82
N PHE A 469 4.61 41.90 16.94
CA PHE A 469 5.02 41.17 18.14
C PHE A 469 5.02 39.65 17.94
N ARG A 470 4.13 39.10 17.12
CA ARG A 470 4.09 37.66 16.85
C ARG A 470 5.23 37.18 15.94
N LEU A 471 5.73 38.03 15.05
CA LEU A 471 6.90 37.75 14.22
C LEU A 471 8.21 38.01 14.95
N ASN A 472 8.28 39.10 15.73
CA ASN A 472 9.47 39.55 16.44
C ASN A 472 9.66 38.84 17.79
N VAL A 473 9.53 37.51 17.83
CA VAL A 473 9.78 36.72 19.05
C VAL A 473 11.27 36.60 19.30
N PHE A 474 12.05 36.34 18.25
CA PHE A 474 13.52 36.31 18.33
C PHE A 474 14.12 37.14 17.19
N PRO A 475 14.58 38.38 17.46
CA PRO A 475 15.21 39.23 16.45
C PRO A 475 16.66 38.81 16.18
N ILE A 476 17.04 38.75 14.90
CA ILE A 476 18.42 38.64 14.44
C ILE A 476 18.72 39.82 13.53
N GLU A 477 19.80 40.55 13.81
CA GLU A 477 20.24 41.68 12.99
C GLU A 477 21.37 41.23 12.06
N SER A 478 21.16 41.40 10.76
CA SER A 478 22.14 41.16 9.71
C SER A 478 22.89 42.45 9.42
N ALA A 479 24.05 42.61 10.06
CA ALA A 479 24.87 43.80 9.93
C ALA A 479 25.31 44.05 8.46
N PRO A 480 25.29 45.31 7.99
CA PRO A 480 25.76 45.67 6.66
C PRO A 480 27.28 45.44 6.53
N LEU A 481 27.75 45.18 5.31
CA LEU A 481 29.12 44.75 5.03
C LEU A 481 30.18 45.74 5.52
N ARG A 482 29.87 47.05 5.47
CA ARG A 482 30.72 48.13 6.01
C ARG A 482 30.98 48.07 7.52
N GLN A 483 30.15 47.37 8.29
CA GLN A 483 30.33 47.17 9.73
C GLN A 483 31.12 45.89 10.06
N ARG A 484 31.47 45.10 9.04
CA ARG A 484 32.22 43.83 9.17
C ARG A 484 33.33 43.71 8.11
N PRO A 485 34.28 44.67 8.04
CA PRO A 485 35.31 44.68 7.01
C PRO A 485 36.26 43.47 7.06
N GLU A 486 36.35 42.77 8.19
CA GLU A 486 37.16 41.55 8.36
C GLU A 486 36.64 40.35 7.56
N ASP A 487 35.36 40.40 7.16
CA ASP A 487 34.67 39.39 6.38
C ASP A 487 34.81 39.60 4.87
N ILE A 488 35.16 40.82 4.43
CA ILE A 488 35.33 41.15 3.01
C ILE A 488 36.41 40.30 2.34
N PRO A 489 37.63 40.10 2.91
CA PRO A 489 38.64 39.24 2.29
C PRO A 489 38.20 37.78 2.07
N PRO A 490 37.69 37.04 3.08
CA PRO A 490 37.25 35.66 2.86
C PRO A 490 36.02 35.57 1.94
N LEU A 491 35.10 36.54 1.97
CA LEU A 491 33.98 36.61 1.02
C LEU A 491 34.46 36.82 -0.43
N ALA A 492 35.37 37.77 -0.64
CA ALA A 492 35.94 38.04 -1.96
C ALA A 492 36.67 36.82 -2.53
N GLN A 493 37.45 36.11 -1.70
CA GLN A 493 38.09 34.86 -2.09
C GLN A 493 37.06 33.79 -2.46
N HIS A 494 36.01 33.62 -1.64
CA HIS A 494 34.95 32.64 -1.89
C HIS A 494 34.25 32.89 -3.23
N PHE A 495 33.82 34.11 -3.50
CA PHE A 495 33.19 34.47 -4.77
C PHE A 495 34.14 34.32 -5.96
N LEU A 496 35.42 34.63 -5.76
CA LEU A 496 36.44 34.46 -6.79
C LEU A 496 36.62 32.99 -7.18
N SER A 497 36.82 32.11 -6.19
CA SER A 497 36.95 30.66 -6.43
C SER A 497 35.69 30.12 -7.13
N ARG A 498 34.50 30.58 -6.72
CA ARG A 498 33.22 30.18 -7.31
C ARG A 498 33.08 30.60 -8.77
N ALA A 499 33.33 31.88 -9.06
CA ALA A 499 33.25 32.43 -10.42
C ALA A 499 34.27 31.77 -11.36
N CYS A 500 35.50 31.54 -10.89
CA CYS A 500 36.53 30.82 -11.65
C CYS A 500 36.12 29.37 -11.97
N ARG A 501 35.52 28.65 -11.00
CA ARG A 501 35.03 27.28 -11.22
C ARG A 501 33.90 27.24 -12.24
N GLN A 502 32.96 28.18 -12.19
CA GLN A 502 31.84 28.26 -13.14
C GLN A 502 32.31 28.59 -14.56
N LEU A 503 33.29 29.50 -14.69
CA LEU A 503 33.86 29.91 -15.98
C LEU A 503 35.00 28.99 -16.46
N ASN A 504 35.29 27.91 -15.73
CA ASN A 504 36.38 26.97 -15.97
C ASN A 504 37.74 27.67 -16.22
N ARG A 505 38.08 28.63 -15.35
CA ARG A 505 39.30 29.45 -15.42
C ARG A 505 40.22 29.20 -14.22
N PRO A 506 41.55 29.33 -14.41
CA PRO A 506 42.48 29.32 -13.28
C PRO A 506 42.20 30.51 -12.37
N GLU A 507 42.30 30.28 -11.07
CA GLU A 507 42.02 31.28 -10.04
C GLU A 507 43.15 32.34 -9.98
N PRO A 508 42.85 33.63 -10.21
CA PRO A 508 43.83 34.69 -10.03
C PRO A 508 44.09 34.96 -8.55
N SER A 509 45.28 35.46 -8.21
CA SER A 509 45.58 35.80 -6.81
C SER A 509 45.05 37.20 -6.46
N LEU A 510 44.28 37.31 -5.38
CA LEU A 510 43.90 38.59 -4.77
C LEU A 510 45.13 39.21 -4.09
N ARG A 511 45.56 40.39 -4.55
CA ARG A 511 46.70 41.09 -3.94
C ARG A 511 46.25 41.83 -2.70
N LEU A 512 47.20 42.10 -1.80
CA LEU A 512 46.95 42.90 -0.59
C LEU A 512 46.35 44.28 -0.92
N ALA A 513 46.80 44.93 -2.00
CA ALA A 513 46.25 46.21 -2.46
C ALA A 513 44.79 46.11 -2.90
N ASP A 514 44.41 45.00 -3.55
CA ASP A 514 43.03 44.74 -3.97
C ASP A 514 42.13 44.53 -2.74
N ILE A 515 42.61 43.77 -1.76
CA ILE A 515 41.90 43.54 -0.49
C ILE A 515 41.69 44.87 0.27
N GLN A 516 42.72 45.71 0.37
CA GLN A 516 42.61 47.01 1.03
C GLN A 516 41.58 47.92 0.34
N ARG A 517 41.55 47.92 -1.01
CA ARG A 517 40.55 48.67 -1.78
C ARG A 517 39.14 48.15 -1.54
N LEU A 518 38.96 46.83 -1.53
CA LEU A 518 37.67 46.20 -1.22
C LEU A 518 37.22 46.52 0.21
N GLN A 519 38.11 46.55 1.19
CA GLN A 519 37.77 46.87 2.59
C GLN A 519 37.45 48.36 2.82
N ALA A 520 38.04 49.26 2.02
CA ALA A 520 37.81 50.70 2.14
C ALA A 520 36.49 51.17 1.51
N TYR A 521 35.87 50.37 0.65
CA TYR A 521 34.62 50.71 0.00
C TYR A 521 33.40 50.47 0.91
N SER A 522 32.35 51.30 0.76
CA SER A 522 31.20 51.33 1.67
C SER A 522 30.14 50.25 1.39
N TRP A 523 30.18 49.62 0.22
CA TRP A 523 29.27 48.53 -0.20
C TRP A 523 27.78 48.83 0.02
N PRO A 524 27.19 49.85 -0.65
CA PRO A 524 25.76 50.14 -0.55
C PRO A 524 24.85 48.97 -0.94
N GLY A 525 25.29 48.07 -1.82
CA GLY A 525 24.59 46.83 -2.18
C GLY A 525 25.07 45.59 -1.39
N ASN A 526 25.87 45.79 -0.34
CA ASN A 526 26.36 44.76 0.57
C ASN A 526 27.03 43.57 -0.15
N ILE A 527 26.77 42.33 0.28
CA ILE A 527 27.39 41.12 -0.27
C ILE A 527 27.05 40.95 -1.75
N ARG A 528 25.82 41.27 -2.15
CA ARG A 528 25.36 41.14 -3.55
C ARG A 528 26.17 42.04 -4.50
N GLU A 529 26.52 43.25 -4.07
CA GLU A 529 27.39 44.12 -4.87
C GLU A 529 28.83 43.59 -4.94
N LEU A 530 29.37 43.07 -3.83
CA LEU A 530 30.69 42.45 -3.79
C LEU A 530 30.78 41.24 -4.73
N GLU A 531 29.79 40.35 -4.68
CA GLU A 531 29.68 39.17 -5.55
C GLU A 531 29.66 39.58 -7.03
N ASN A 532 28.75 40.49 -7.41
CA ASN A 532 28.64 40.98 -8.79
C ASN A 532 29.93 41.65 -9.27
N LEU A 533 30.63 42.39 -8.40
CA LEU A 533 31.88 43.04 -8.74
C LEU A 533 32.99 42.02 -9.00
N ILE A 534 33.13 41.00 -8.15
CA ILE A 534 34.13 39.95 -8.30
C ILE A 534 33.85 39.11 -9.55
N GLU A 535 32.59 38.71 -9.78
CA GLU A 535 32.20 37.97 -10.98
C GLU A 535 32.53 38.76 -12.26
N ARG A 536 32.12 40.02 -12.30
CA ARG A 536 32.45 40.94 -13.41
C ARG A 536 33.96 41.07 -13.60
N ALA A 537 34.73 41.17 -12.53
CA ALA A 537 36.19 41.26 -12.60
C ALA A 537 36.82 40.00 -13.22
N VAL A 538 36.30 38.80 -12.93
CA VAL A 538 36.76 37.54 -13.53
C VAL A 538 36.43 37.47 -15.03
N ILE A 539 35.29 38.00 -15.46
CA ILE A 539 34.88 38.05 -16.87
C ILE A 539 35.79 39.00 -17.67
N ILE A 540 35.95 40.23 -17.18
CA ILE A 540 36.66 41.33 -17.88
C ILE A 540 38.17 41.12 -17.90
N SER A 541 38.73 40.29 -17.01
CA SER A 541 40.17 40.10 -16.89
C SER A 541 40.64 38.81 -17.58
N PRO A 542 41.06 38.84 -18.87
CA PRO A 542 41.71 37.70 -19.50
C PRO A 542 43.16 37.60 -19.02
N GLY A 543 43.39 37.01 -17.84
CA GLY A 543 44.74 36.78 -17.31
C GLY A 543 44.79 36.46 -15.82
N THR A 544 45.99 36.47 -15.25
CA THR A 544 46.24 36.19 -13.82
C THR A 544 46.00 37.39 -12.89
N ARG A 545 45.58 38.54 -13.44
CA ARG A 545 45.36 39.79 -12.68
C ARG A 545 43.88 40.15 -12.72
N LEU A 546 43.28 40.33 -11.55
CA LEU A 546 41.94 40.88 -11.40
C LEU A 546 41.96 42.39 -11.60
N ARG A 547 41.10 42.90 -12.49
CA ARG A 547 40.78 44.32 -12.58
C ARG A 547 39.51 44.60 -11.80
N LEU A 548 39.65 45.26 -10.66
CA LEU A 548 38.53 45.71 -9.83
C LEU A 548 38.15 47.14 -10.21
N ASP A 549 37.06 47.29 -10.96
CA ASP A 549 36.48 48.60 -11.30
C ASP A 549 35.41 48.94 -10.24
N LEU A 550 35.83 49.64 -9.18
CA LEU A 550 34.94 50.17 -8.12
C LEU A 550 34.34 51.53 -8.58
N PRO A 551 33.07 51.86 -8.28
CA PRO A 551 32.43 53.10 -8.75
C PRO A 551 33.10 54.41 -8.31
N ASN A 552 33.96 54.37 -7.29
CA ASN A 552 34.78 55.52 -6.84
C ASN A 552 36.24 55.43 -7.30
N ASP A 553 36.55 54.59 -8.28
CA ASP A 553 37.89 54.43 -8.86
C ASP A 553 38.17 55.55 -9.88
N ASN A 554 38.16 56.79 -9.41
CA ASN A 554 38.93 57.84 -10.05
C ASN A 554 40.40 57.54 -9.77
N GLY A 555 40.97 56.68 -10.61
CA GLY A 555 42.38 56.45 -10.88
C GLY A 555 43.36 56.72 -9.75
N ASN A 556 43.90 55.64 -9.19
CA ASN A 556 45.27 55.61 -8.70
C ASN A 556 46.23 55.90 -9.89
N GLU A 557 46.36 57.16 -10.29
CA GLU A 557 47.63 57.68 -10.80
C GLU A 557 48.56 57.89 -9.59
N ALA A 558 49.85 57.66 -9.80
CA ALA A 558 50.93 57.84 -8.83
C ALA A 558 50.83 59.19 -8.08
N PRO A 559 51.41 59.36 -6.87
CA PRO A 559 51.11 60.48 -5.98
C PRO A 559 51.51 61.83 -6.60
N SER A 560 50.55 62.43 -7.29
CA SER A 560 50.50 63.85 -7.59
C SER A 560 49.61 64.49 -6.51
N GLN A 561 50.04 65.67 -6.08
CA GLN A 561 49.56 66.44 -4.93
C GLN A 561 48.03 66.57 -4.86
N PRO A 562 47.45 66.76 -3.66
CA PRO A 562 46.00 66.75 -3.46
C PRO A 562 45.28 67.77 -4.37
N PRO A 563 44.10 67.45 -4.89
CA PRO A 563 43.29 68.39 -5.64
C PRO A 563 42.80 69.45 -4.66
N VAL A 564 43.26 70.69 -4.88
CA VAL A 564 42.69 71.86 -4.22
C VAL A 564 41.26 71.97 -4.71
N GLU A 565 40.30 71.80 -3.80
CA GLU A 565 38.94 72.29 -3.95
C GLU A 565 39.04 73.74 -4.45
N GLN A 566 38.67 73.98 -5.71
CA GLN A 566 38.45 75.33 -6.18
C GLN A 566 37.21 75.85 -5.48
N GLU A 567 37.38 76.33 -4.25
CA GLU A 567 36.58 77.45 -3.76
C GLU A 567 36.56 78.48 -4.89
N MET A 568 35.37 78.85 -5.35
CA MET A 568 35.19 80.04 -6.20
C MET A 568 35.58 81.27 -5.36
N ARG A 569 36.89 81.52 -5.22
CA ARG A 569 37.44 82.74 -4.67
C ARG A 569 37.24 83.84 -5.70
N ILE A 570 36.32 84.74 -5.40
CA ILE A 570 36.14 85.98 -6.13
C ILE A 570 37.37 86.86 -5.83
N PHE A 571 38.28 86.96 -6.79
CA PHE A 571 39.44 87.84 -6.65
C PHE A 571 39.02 89.31 -6.75
N THR A 572 39.54 90.14 -5.87
CA THR A 572 39.39 91.60 -5.98
C THR A 572 40.19 92.12 -7.19
N GLN A 573 39.81 93.28 -7.75
CA GLN A 573 40.54 93.86 -8.90
C GLN A 573 42.05 94.05 -8.62
N GLY A 574 42.44 94.33 -7.38
CA GLY A 574 43.84 94.46 -6.97
C GLY A 574 44.60 93.14 -7.03
N GLU A 575 43.97 92.03 -6.60
CA GLU A 575 44.56 90.69 -6.62
C GLU A 575 44.68 90.13 -8.04
N GLN A 576 43.65 90.33 -8.88
CA GLN A 576 43.71 89.97 -10.30
C GLN A 576 44.85 90.71 -11.01
N ARG A 577 45.03 92.00 -10.70
CA ARG A 577 46.12 92.81 -11.26
C ARG A 577 47.49 92.29 -10.81
N ARG A 578 47.65 91.86 -9.55
CA ARG A 578 48.90 91.28 -9.04
C ARG A 578 49.20 89.92 -9.68
N GLN A 579 48.24 89.00 -9.71
CA GLN A 579 48.41 87.68 -10.34
C GLN A 579 48.72 87.79 -11.83
N MET A 580 48.06 88.71 -12.53
CA MET A 580 48.35 88.95 -13.95
C MET A 580 49.79 89.47 -14.14
N ARG A 581 50.26 90.36 -13.27
CA ARG A 581 51.65 90.86 -13.29
C ARG A 581 52.65 89.73 -13.08
N GLU A 582 52.41 88.86 -12.10
CA GLU A 582 53.27 87.70 -11.81
C GLU A 582 53.29 86.70 -12.97
N ASN A 583 52.14 86.42 -13.58
CA ASN A 583 52.04 85.54 -14.74
C ASN A 583 52.80 86.10 -15.96
N LEU A 584 52.74 87.42 -16.18
CA LEU A 584 53.52 88.09 -17.23
C LEU A 584 55.04 87.98 -16.99
N ILE A 585 55.49 88.11 -15.74
CA ILE A 585 56.90 87.95 -15.36
C ILE A 585 57.35 86.49 -15.53
N ALA A 586 56.54 85.52 -15.12
CA ALA A 586 56.83 84.10 -15.27
C ALA A 586 56.99 83.72 -16.75
N ALA A 587 56.08 84.17 -17.61
CA ALA A 587 56.15 83.93 -19.04
C ALA A 587 57.38 84.60 -19.69
N LEU A 588 57.75 85.81 -19.28
CA LEU A 588 58.97 86.47 -19.75
C LEU A 588 60.24 85.77 -19.28
N THR A 589 60.25 85.23 -18.06
CA THR A 589 61.37 84.47 -17.51
C THR A 589 61.56 83.16 -18.25
N ALA A 590 60.47 82.40 -18.48
CA ALA A 590 60.49 81.15 -19.24
C ALA A 590 60.93 81.35 -20.70
N CYS A 591 60.58 82.50 -21.30
CA CYS A 591 60.95 82.84 -22.68
C CYS A 591 62.20 83.73 -22.79
N ALA A 592 63.01 83.85 -21.71
CA ALA A 592 64.26 84.58 -21.70
C ALA A 592 64.14 86.02 -22.27
N GLY A 593 63.08 86.74 -21.90
CA GLY A 593 62.82 88.13 -22.32
C GLY A 593 62.50 88.32 -23.80
N ARG A 594 62.08 87.25 -24.51
CA ARG A 594 61.59 87.33 -25.90
C ARG A 594 60.08 87.54 -25.93
N ILE A 595 59.63 88.64 -26.52
CA ILE A 595 58.19 88.96 -26.63
C ILE A 595 57.52 88.22 -27.80
N SER A 596 58.20 88.13 -28.95
CA SER A 596 57.66 87.60 -30.21
C SER A 596 58.53 86.50 -30.81
N GLY A 597 57.93 85.59 -31.58
CA GLY A 597 58.61 84.48 -32.25
C GLY A 597 58.04 83.11 -31.86
N LYS A 598 58.63 82.03 -32.38
CA LYS A 598 58.21 80.65 -32.07
C LYS A 598 58.32 80.34 -30.57
N ASP A 599 59.32 80.93 -29.91
CA ASP A 599 59.61 80.76 -28.47
C ASP A 599 59.38 82.07 -27.68
N GLY A 600 58.46 82.93 -28.13
CA GLY A 600 58.16 84.21 -27.49
C GLY A 600 57.03 84.13 -26.47
N ALA A 601 57.11 84.94 -25.41
CA ALA A 601 56.13 84.99 -24.31
C ALA A 601 54.70 85.32 -24.79
N ALA A 602 54.54 86.06 -25.90
CA ALA A 602 53.21 86.34 -26.46
C ALA A 602 52.50 85.06 -26.92
N ARG A 603 53.26 84.10 -27.50
CA ARG A 603 52.71 82.82 -27.92
C ARG A 603 52.37 81.94 -26.72
N LEU A 604 53.23 81.91 -25.70
CA LEU A 604 53.01 81.14 -24.48
C LEU A 604 51.76 81.61 -23.71
N LEU A 605 51.47 82.91 -23.76
CA LEU A 605 50.31 83.52 -23.13
C LEU A 605 49.08 83.61 -24.05
N GLU A 606 49.15 83.08 -25.28
CA GLU A 606 48.09 83.16 -26.30
C GLU A 606 47.63 84.59 -26.63
N LEU A 607 48.55 85.56 -26.58
CA LEU A 607 48.30 86.97 -26.88
C LEU A 607 48.98 87.39 -28.19
N LYS A 608 48.39 88.39 -28.87
CA LYS A 608 49.11 89.08 -29.95
C LYS A 608 50.34 89.81 -29.37
N PRO A 609 51.51 89.80 -30.04
CA PRO A 609 52.71 90.48 -29.54
C PRO A 609 52.51 91.97 -29.22
N THR A 610 51.64 92.65 -29.98
CA THR A 610 51.27 94.05 -29.75
C THR A 610 50.48 94.23 -28.45
N THR A 611 49.56 93.32 -28.13
CA THR A 611 48.79 93.30 -26.88
C THR A 611 49.67 93.00 -25.67
N LEU A 612 50.64 92.08 -25.81
CA LEU A 612 51.60 91.80 -24.75
C LEU A 612 52.47 93.03 -24.45
N ARG A 613 52.97 93.74 -25.48
CA ARG A 613 53.77 94.95 -25.28
C ARG A 613 53.01 96.05 -24.53
N SER A 614 51.76 96.32 -24.92
CA SER A 614 50.90 97.29 -24.23
C SER A 614 50.62 96.90 -22.77
N ARG A 615 50.40 95.60 -22.49
CA ARG A 615 50.24 95.10 -21.12
C ARG A 615 51.53 95.29 -20.30
N LEU A 616 52.70 94.94 -20.83
CA LEU A 616 53.97 95.12 -20.12
C LEU A 616 54.24 96.59 -19.75
N GLU A 617 53.91 97.54 -20.63
CA GLU A 617 53.98 98.98 -20.33
C GLU A 617 53.02 99.38 -19.20
N SER A 618 51.76 98.93 -19.23
CA SER A 618 50.75 99.23 -18.20
C SER A 618 51.09 98.66 -16.80
N PHE A 619 51.95 97.64 -16.76
CA PHE A 619 52.45 96.99 -15.56
C PHE A 619 53.88 97.41 -15.18
N ALA A 620 54.50 98.31 -15.94
CA ALA A 620 55.89 98.76 -15.78
C ALA A 620 56.88 97.59 -15.67
N ILE A 621 56.81 96.62 -16.60
CA ILE A 621 57.73 95.49 -16.71
C ILE A 621 58.58 95.67 -17.97
N ASP A 622 59.92 95.75 -17.85
CA ASP A 622 60.81 95.75 -19.01
C ASP A 622 61.21 94.30 -19.38
N PRO A 623 60.79 93.78 -20.55
CA PRO A 623 61.18 92.46 -21.02
C PRO A 623 62.70 92.26 -21.18
N ARG A 624 63.49 93.34 -21.26
CA ARG A 624 64.96 93.27 -21.37
C ARG A 624 65.64 92.79 -20.09
N ASP A 625 64.99 92.96 -18.93
CA ASP A 625 65.52 92.53 -17.64
C ASP A 625 65.59 91.00 -17.49
N TYR A 626 64.90 90.27 -18.38
CA TYR A 626 64.75 88.81 -18.32
C TYR A 626 65.52 88.07 -19.43
N ARG A 627 66.42 88.75 -20.16
CA ARG A 627 67.33 88.13 -21.13
C ARG A 627 68.63 87.65 -20.45
N PRO A 628 69.09 86.40 -20.67
CA PRO A 628 70.36 85.92 -20.12
C PRO A 628 71.52 86.66 -20.82
N GLY A 629 72.30 87.43 -20.04
CA GLY A 629 73.53 88.08 -20.54
C GLY A 629 73.76 89.57 -20.21
N ARG A 630 73.04 90.19 -19.27
CA ARG A 630 73.46 91.48 -18.69
C ARG A 630 73.29 91.51 -17.17
N SER A 631 74.43 91.66 -16.49
CA SER A 631 74.56 92.15 -15.13
C SER A 631 73.86 93.52 -14.96
N GLN A 632 73.20 93.72 -13.80
CA GLN A 632 72.75 95.03 -13.26
C GLN A 632 73.83 96.12 -13.45
N PRO A 633 73.52 97.45 -13.49
CA PRO A 633 72.47 98.15 -12.72
C PRO A 633 71.82 99.40 -13.40
N ARG A 634 70.85 100.03 -12.72
CA ARG A 634 70.90 101.48 -12.35
C ARG A 634 69.80 101.83 -11.33
N ARG A 635 70.26 102.17 -10.12
CA ARG A 635 69.53 103.03 -9.18
C ARG A 635 69.19 104.35 -9.88
N TYR A 636 67.95 104.81 -9.73
CA TYR A 636 67.64 106.24 -9.75
C TYR A 636 67.13 106.60 -8.35
N GLU A 637 67.98 107.27 -7.58
CA GLU A 637 67.59 108.12 -6.46
C GLU A 637 67.22 109.49 -7.02
N THR A 638 66.05 109.99 -6.62
CA THR A 638 65.76 111.39 -6.26
C THR A 638 64.36 111.37 -5.65
N SER A 639 64.21 111.22 -4.32
CA SER A 639 64.16 112.31 -3.32
C SER A 639 63.34 113.53 -3.74
N GLN A 640 62.10 113.61 -3.25
CA GLN A 640 61.62 114.76 -2.46
C GLN A 640 60.32 114.41 -1.72
N THR A 641 60.39 114.56 -0.40
CA THR A 641 59.37 114.44 0.66
C THR A 641 58.28 115.52 0.57
N PRO A 642 57.08 115.29 1.12
CA PRO A 642 56.16 116.38 1.45
C PRO A 642 56.54 117.04 2.80
N ARG A 643 56.66 118.37 2.77
CA ARG A 643 55.89 119.26 3.65
C ARG A 643 54.95 120.05 2.78
#